data_AF-H3DK40-F1
#
_entry.id   AF-H3DK40-F1
#
_cell.length_a   1.000
_cell.length_b   1.000
_cell.length_c   1.000
_cell.angle_alpha   90.00
_cell.angle_beta   90.00
_cell.angle_gamma   90.00
#
_symmetry.space_group_name_H-M   'P 1'
#
loop_
_entity.id
_entity.type
_entity.pdbx_description
1 polymer ?
#
loop_
_entity_poly.entity_id
_entity_poly.type
_entity_poly.pdbx_seq_one_letter_code
_entity_poly.pdbx_strand_id
1 'polypeptide(L)'
;SVELSCGGGPSHVVLEPGWPLLLDCNLGASNAPFNVTWIQDGQPLPLEGGDFVQYLDNGSLLLMPASRDGNPPRGVEGAYNCVTGSALGALTSRTVNVLLASLSKFHREPSPQTIPLGGAARFECQIEGVPTPTIMWEKDRVAVPEETSFISLPNGGLQILGVTKKDEGAYRFVLSNSASTDVSREARRTVTTDPTENLNRIVIVVPPRNTTVMLGRLAVMECMAEGRPKPLVSWSRQDGKPISTDVVVLATNLVIRDTRSHHAGVYVCRANKPRTREFVTAAAELHVPGTAPPVIIQPPETASLSRGNTARFVCNSTGEPSPVLHWLKNGQPVKSFRRVKSQSPGVLLINQLAPEDAGYYQCIADNGLGTACATAKLTVIVREGLPSAPHHLTATPYSSTSALLTWEKPEHNSDQIIGYSVHCQRATGSDNVEYQFAMNNDTTEYLIKELAPYTAYTFFVVAYSPMGASRPSVPVTVEMMEDVPSSPPQLAIASTSPTEIRLTWHPLPSERSRGTVTHYRIEYSTLVQADSVFSVEVRGNVTQFTLRELEPNQVYRVRISAATGIGFGVPSDWVQHQTLARYDDRNPSNSVIFAPTELKVRAHMNTLNVTWHPSPNHTLVSGYKLSYREVDSDEPAKTHTIRLRKKARSHLLTGMAPNRQYEVKVWAFSKQVDGAVALWKGRTEKAHVRPSPLPMPPPLPPSSIQAKANSSTSIWLRWEKPRFSNVRIINYTVRCSPAGTTNASLVSYRTSSTQEILLEGLKPFTRYELAVQSNGADVAGPFSDTVEESTLPDRPSTPPEELQLNPLDSSSVLVSWRPPLEPNGIITGYFILYSGNLSQPDDLWEKLSQDGSITSVEVQGLSSGTHYFFKLGAATEVGPGPYSPVKDIHTPFPKYENSKLDIHAVTGIIVGVCLGLICILLCMC
;
A
#
# COMPACT_ATOMS: atom_id res chain seq x y z
N SER A 1 -38.31 -12.77 7.63
CA SER A 1 -37.19 -11.82 7.45
C SER A 1 -36.37 -12.28 6.27
N VAL A 2 -35.99 -11.36 5.40
CA VAL A 2 -35.17 -11.62 4.21
C VAL A 2 -33.99 -10.67 4.25
N GLU A 3 -32.79 -11.23 4.39
CA GLU A 3 -31.55 -10.46 4.43
C GLU A 3 -31.05 -10.16 3.01
N LEU A 4 -30.79 -8.88 2.75
CA LEU A 4 -30.21 -8.37 1.51
C LEU A 4 -28.74 -8.09 1.73
N SER A 5 -27.94 -9.14 1.58
CA SER A 5 -26.48 -9.08 1.53
C SER A 5 -25.96 -9.47 0.15
N CYS A 6 -24.68 -9.22 -0.12
CA CYS A 6 -24.03 -9.75 -1.32
C CYS A 6 -23.77 -11.27 -1.27
N GLY A 7 -24.02 -11.95 -0.13
CA GLY A 7 -23.59 -13.33 0.12
C GLY A 7 -24.61 -14.45 -0.15
N GLY A 8 -25.90 -14.13 -0.38
CA GLY A 8 -26.94 -15.15 -0.65
C GLY A 8 -28.32 -14.76 -0.12
N GLY A 9 -29.38 -15.33 -0.69
CA GLY A 9 -30.78 -14.98 -0.39
C GLY A 9 -31.76 -15.30 -1.54
N PRO A 10 -33.08 -15.30 -1.30
CA PRO A 10 -34.08 -15.57 -2.34
C PRO A 10 -34.14 -14.43 -3.38
N SER A 11 -34.38 -14.76 -4.65
CA SER A 11 -34.55 -13.75 -5.72
C SER A 11 -35.97 -13.18 -5.77
N HIS A 12 -36.94 -13.91 -5.26
CA HIS A 12 -38.34 -13.53 -5.17
C HIS A 12 -38.91 -13.97 -3.83
N VAL A 13 -39.83 -13.17 -3.29
CA VAL A 13 -40.52 -13.43 -2.03
C VAL A 13 -41.99 -13.12 -2.23
N VAL A 14 -42.85 -14.04 -1.77
CA VAL A 14 -44.30 -13.85 -1.84
C VAL A 14 -44.78 -13.28 -0.50
N LEU A 15 -45.48 -12.15 -0.54
CA LEU A 15 -46.16 -11.58 0.61
C LEU A 15 -47.55 -12.22 0.74
N GLU A 16 -47.72 -13.11 1.72
CA GLU A 16 -48.98 -13.79 2.00
C GLU A 16 -49.94 -12.93 2.83
N PRO A 17 -51.28 -13.13 2.70
CA PRO A 17 -52.24 -12.38 3.51
C PRO A 17 -52.05 -12.63 5.01
N GLY A 18 -52.03 -11.56 5.81
CA GLY A 18 -51.94 -11.63 7.28
C GLY A 18 -50.53 -11.81 7.85
N TRP A 19 -49.50 -11.99 7.01
CA TRP A 19 -48.11 -12.14 7.46
C TRP A 19 -47.23 -10.97 6.97
N PRO A 20 -46.63 -10.16 7.87
CA PRO A 20 -45.72 -9.09 7.47
C PRO A 20 -44.37 -9.63 6.98
N LEU A 21 -43.77 -8.92 6.02
CA LEU A 21 -42.47 -9.26 5.44
C LEU A 21 -41.43 -8.22 5.88
N LEU A 22 -40.41 -8.68 6.60
CA LEU A 22 -39.26 -7.87 6.98
C LEU A 22 -38.13 -8.05 5.97
N LEU A 23 -37.67 -6.96 5.34
CA LEU A 23 -36.49 -6.89 4.50
C LEU A 23 -35.36 -6.23 5.29
N ASP A 24 -34.23 -6.92 5.46
CA ASP A 24 -33.09 -6.45 6.25
C ASP A 24 -31.90 -6.10 5.36
N CYS A 25 -31.24 -4.97 5.59
CA CYS A 25 -30.16 -4.47 4.76
C CYS A 25 -28.80 -4.70 5.44
N ASN A 26 -28.06 -5.74 5.03
CA ASN A 26 -26.77 -6.08 5.63
C ASN A 26 -25.66 -6.12 4.56
N LEU A 27 -24.95 -5.00 4.41
CA LEU A 27 -23.90 -4.84 3.39
C LEU A 27 -22.47 -4.96 3.96
N GLY A 28 -22.30 -5.49 5.18
CA GLY A 28 -20.99 -5.80 5.75
C GLY A 28 -20.11 -4.58 6.11
N ALA A 29 -20.67 -3.36 6.07
CA ALA A 29 -20.05 -2.19 6.67
C ALA A 29 -20.34 -2.21 8.18
N SER A 30 -19.30 -2.05 9.01
CA SER A 30 -19.31 -2.11 10.47
C SER A 30 -20.60 -1.62 11.16
N ASN A 31 -21.06 -2.35 12.19
CA ASN A 31 -22.10 -2.02 13.19
C ASN A 31 -22.85 -0.70 12.93
N ALA A 32 -24.08 -0.81 12.37
CA ALA A 32 -25.02 0.22 11.91
C ALA A 32 -25.20 1.49 12.79
N PRO A 33 -25.73 2.63 12.28
CA PRO A 33 -26.41 2.83 10.98
C PRO A 33 -25.76 3.93 10.10
N PHE A 34 -25.55 3.62 8.83
CA PHE A 34 -25.43 4.63 7.78
C PHE A 34 -26.82 4.85 7.17
N ASN A 35 -27.11 6.03 6.62
CA ASN A 35 -28.38 6.36 5.95
C ASN A 35 -28.76 5.27 4.92
N VAL A 36 -29.60 4.32 5.33
CA VAL A 36 -30.13 3.28 4.45
C VAL A 36 -31.21 3.92 3.60
N THR A 37 -31.01 3.95 2.29
CA THR A 37 -32.04 4.36 1.34
C THR A 37 -32.59 3.13 0.66
N TRP A 38 -33.89 2.88 0.81
CA TRP A 38 -34.56 1.82 0.10
C TRP A 38 -35.02 2.30 -1.26
N ILE A 39 -34.85 1.45 -2.27
CA ILE A 39 -35.23 1.70 -3.66
C ILE A 39 -36.24 0.64 -4.05
N GLN A 40 -37.36 1.07 -4.64
CA GLN A 40 -38.37 0.22 -5.25
C GLN A 40 -38.47 0.57 -6.75
N ASP A 41 -38.34 -0.42 -7.62
CA ASP A 41 -38.45 -0.26 -9.08
C ASP A 41 -37.55 0.87 -9.64
N GLY A 42 -36.37 1.02 -9.04
CA GLY A 42 -35.38 2.03 -9.42
C GLY A 42 -35.64 3.43 -8.88
N GLN A 43 -36.69 3.64 -8.08
CA GLN A 43 -37.00 4.92 -7.42
C GLN A 43 -36.79 4.83 -5.91
N PRO A 44 -36.21 5.86 -5.26
CA PRO A 44 -36.09 5.88 -3.80
C PRO A 44 -37.46 5.95 -3.14
N LEU A 45 -37.67 5.12 -2.12
CA LEU A 45 -38.87 5.16 -1.31
C LEU A 45 -38.91 6.45 -0.46
N PRO A 46 -40.08 7.09 -0.30
CA PRO A 46 -40.24 8.23 0.60
C PRO A 46 -39.86 7.85 2.04
N LEU A 47 -39.28 8.80 2.79
CA LEU A 47 -38.88 8.60 4.21
C LEU A 47 -40.08 8.59 5.17
N GLU A 48 -41.20 9.21 4.77
CA GLU A 48 -42.46 9.12 5.51
C GLU A 48 -43.15 7.80 5.09
N GLY A 49 -43.18 6.83 6.02
CA GLY A 49 -43.78 5.52 5.77
C GLY A 49 -45.24 5.65 5.34
N GLY A 50 -45.63 4.90 4.31
CA GLY A 50 -47.03 4.75 3.91
C GLY A 50 -47.76 3.72 4.77
N ASP A 51 -49.08 3.60 4.61
CA ASP A 51 -49.93 2.67 5.36
C ASP A 51 -49.46 1.20 5.33
N PHE A 52 -48.62 0.83 4.35
CA PHE A 52 -48.17 -0.55 4.11
C PHE A 52 -46.64 -0.74 4.18
N VAL A 53 -45.87 0.33 4.41
CA VAL A 53 -44.40 0.31 4.39
C VAL A 53 -43.87 1.08 5.60
N GLN A 54 -43.15 0.40 6.48
CA GLN A 54 -42.60 0.99 7.71
C GLN A 54 -41.08 0.82 7.76
N TYR A 55 -40.35 1.90 8.05
CA TYR A 55 -38.93 1.86 8.36
C TYR A 55 -38.72 1.54 9.84
N LEU A 56 -37.80 0.64 10.14
CA LEU A 56 -37.40 0.30 11.52
C LEU A 56 -36.12 1.05 11.91
N ASP A 57 -35.91 1.26 13.20
CA ASP A 57 -34.75 2.01 13.75
C ASP A 57 -33.39 1.41 13.37
N ASN A 58 -33.36 0.11 13.06
CA ASN A 58 -32.17 -0.60 12.61
C ASN A 58 -31.90 -0.47 11.10
N GLY A 59 -32.71 0.30 10.37
CA GLY A 59 -32.59 0.51 8.92
C GLY A 59 -33.29 -0.54 8.05
N SER A 60 -33.90 -1.57 8.64
CA SER A 60 -34.70 -2.58 7.92
C SER A 60 -36.05 -2.00 7.47
N LEU A 61 -36.64 -2.62 6.44
CA LEU A 61 -37.95 -2.24 5.87
C LEU A 61 -38.99 -3.32 6.20
N LEU A 62 -40.09 -2.94 6.84
CA LEU A 62 -41.22 -3.81 7.13
C LEU A 62 -42.36 -3.53 6.15
N LEU A 63 -42.74 -4.54 5.39
CA LEU A 63 -43.88 -4.51 4.47
C LEU A 63 -45.08 -5.17 5.15
N MET A 64 -46.18 -4.43 5.28
CA MET A 64 -47.40 -4.93 5.91
C MET A 64 -48.36 -5.53 4.87
N PRO A 65 -49.02 -6.66 5.19
CA PRO A 65 -50.08 -7.21 4.35
C PRO A 65 -51.32 -6.29 4.39
N ALA A 66 -52.24 -6.45 3.44
CA ALA A 66 -53.46 -5.65 3.28
C ALA A 66 -54.19 -5.27 4.59
N SER A 67 -54.81 -4.08 4.59
CA SER A 67 -55.73 -3.61 5.64
C SER A 67 -56.94 -4.57 5.81
N ARG A 68 -57.56 -4.55 7.00
CA ARG A 68 -58.76 -5.34 7.40
C ARG A 68 -59.94 -5.30 6.41
N ASP A 69 -59.96 -4.35 5.48
CA ASP A 69 -60.99 -4.20 4.45
C ASP A 69 -60.73 -5.02 3.16
N GLY A 70 -59.66 -5.82 3.11
CA GLY A 70 -59.46 -6.83 2.05
C GLY A 70 -59.02 -6.30 0.68
N ASN A 71 -58.71 -5.01 0.55
CA ASN A 71 -58.14 -4.46 -0.68
C ASN A 71 -56.63 -4.77 -0.77
N PRO A 72 -56.12 -5.23 -1.93
CA PRO A 72 -54.70 -5.52 -2.10
C PRO A 72 -53.86 -4.24 -1.87
N PRO A 73 -52.70 -4.34 -1.18
CA PRO A 73 -51.88 -3.18 -0.89
C PRO A 73 -51.30 -2.66 -2.21
N ARG A 74 -51.80 -1.50 -2.67
CA ARG A 74 -51.33 -0.88 -3.92
C ARG A 74 -49.91 -0.34 -3.69
N GLY A 75 -48.96 -0.74 -4.55
CA GLY A 75 -47.59 -0.23 -4.53
C GLY A 75 -46.61 -0.98 -3.64
N VAL A 76 -46.96 -2.15 -3.08
CA VAL A 76 -46.02 -3.01 -2.31
C VAL A 76 -45.35 -4.07 -3.20
N GLU A 77 -45.91 -4.37 -4.36
CA GLU A 77 -45.27 -5.24 -5.35
C GLU A 77 -44.18 -4.46 -6.10
N GLY A 78 -43.01 -5.08 -6.29
CA GLY A 78 -41.91 -4.45 -7.00
C GLY A 78 -40.54 -5.04 -6.67
N ALA A 79 -39.52 -4.50 -7.34
CA ALA A 79 -38.12 -4.85 -7.15
C ALA A 79 -37.48 -3.96 -6.08
N TYR A 80 -37.09 -4.56 -4.94
CA TYR A 80 -36.51 -3.86 -3.80
C TYR A 80 -35.01 -4.08 -3.70
N ASN A 81 -34.26 -3.01 -3.44
CA ASN A 81 -32.86 -3.05 -3.01
C ASN A 81 -32.57 -1.90 -2.04
N CYS A 82 -31.52 -2.04 -1.24
CA CYS A 82 -31.10 -1.01 -0.30
C CYS A 82 -29.73 -0.44 -0.69
N VAL A 83 -29.52 0.83 -0.39
CA VAL A 83 -28.26 1.54 -0.60
C VAL A 83 -27.78 2.11 0.72
N THR A 84 -26.52 1.85 1.06
CA THR A 84 -25.86 2.43 2.24
C THR A 84 -24.73 3.34 1.81
N GLY A 85 -24.68 4.56 2.35
CA GLY A 85 -23.65 5.55 2.05
C GLY A 85 -22.61 5.70 3.15
N SER A 86 -21.33 5.69 2.80
CA SER A 86 -20.22 6.05 3.70
C SER A 86 -19.45 7.27 3.17
N ALA A 87 -18.54 7.84 3.99
CA ALA A 87 -17.62 8.90 3.55
C ALA A 87 -16.73 8.49 2.35
N LEU A 88 -16.61 7.18 2.09
CA LEU A 88 -15.80 6.61 1.01
C LEU A 88 -16.62 6.23 -0.24
N GLY A 89 -17.96 6.37 -0.19
CA GLY A 89 -18.87 6.00 -1.28
C GLY A 89 -20.06 5.17 -0.81
N ALA A 90 -20.97 4.87 -1.73
CA ALA A 90 -22.17 4.06 -1.47
C ALA A 90 -22.04 2.62 -1.97
N LEU A 91 -22.72 1.70 -1.28
CA LEU A 91 -22.87 0.29 -1.63
C LEU A 91 -24.34 0.00 -1.88
N THR A 92 -24.63 -0.85 -2.87
CA THR A 92 -26.00 -1.25 -3.23
C THR A 92 -26.17 -2.75 -2.97
N SER A 93 -27.29 -3.17 -2.38
CA SER A 93 -27.60 -4.59 -2.21
C SER A 93 -28.01 -5.24 -3.52
N ARG A 94 -28.09 -6.57 -3.49
CA ARG A 94 -28.85 -7.33 -4.48
C ARG A 94 -30.32 -6.87 -4.53
N THR A 95 -31.00 -7.20 -5.62
CA THR A 95 -32.44 -6.96 -5.79
C THR A 95 -33.24 -8.18 -5.34
N VAL A 96 -34.35 -7.93 -4.66
CA VAL A 96 -35.38 -8.94 -4.35
C VAL A 96 -36.72 -8.49 -4.93
N ASN A 97 -37.40 -9.39 -5.66
CA ASN A 97 -38.73 -9.11 -6.16
C ASN A 97 -39.77 -9.53 -5.14
N VAL A 98 -40.55 -8.58 -4.64
CA VAL A 98 -41.68 -8.86 -3.75
C VAL A 98 -42.93 -8.99 -4.61
N LEU A 99 -43.56 -10.15 -4.55
CA LEU A 99 -44.79 -10.49 -5.27
C LEU A 99 -45.94 -10.60 -4.27
N LEU A 100 -47.13 -10.13 -4.64
CA LEU A 100 -48.32 -10.34 -3.83
C LEU A 100 -48.92 -11.72 -4.11
N ALA A 101 -49.36 -12.40 -3.04
CA ALA A 101 -50.14 -13.61 -3.22
C ALA A 101 -51.40 -13.29 -4.03
N SER A 102 -51.61 -14.01 -5.12
CA SER A 102 -52.68 -13.74 -6.08
C SER A 102 -53.17 -15.01 -6.75
N LEU A 103 -54.42 -15.00 -7.17
CA LEU A 103 -55.02 -16.00 -8.04
C LEU A 103 -55.52 -15.25 -9.28
N SER A 104 -54.96 -15.53 -10.46
CA SER A 104 -55.26 -14.77 -11.68
C SER A 104 -56.59 -15.19 -12.31
N LYS A 105 -57.18 -14.31 -13.16
CA LYS A 105 -58.34 -14.63 -14.00
C LYS A 105 -58.06 -15.81 -14.94
N PHE A 106 -59.04 -16.70 -15.06
CA PHE A 106 -59.02 -17.90 -15.91
C PHE A 106 -58.50 -17.59 -17.33
N HIS A 107 -57.37 -18.19 -17.72
CA HIS A 107 -56.86 -18.09 -19.09
C HIS A 107 -57.60 -19.03 -20.04
N ARG A 108 -58.01 -20.20 -19.54
CA ARG A 108 -58.83 -21.16 -20.30
C ARG A 108 -59.80 -21.89 -19.36
N GLU A 109 -61.08 -21.60 -19.55
CA GLU A 109 -62.20 -22.25 -18.85
C GLU A 109 -62.55 -23.60 -19.51
N PRO A 110 -63.22 -24.53 -18.79
CA PRO A 110 -63.61 -25.80 -19.39
C PRO A 110 -64.69 -25.53 -20.44
N SER A 111 -64.58 -26.20 -21.60
CA SER A 111 -65.56 -26.08 -22.69
C SER A 111 -66.52 -27.27 -22.71
N PRO A 112 -67.80 -27.07 -23.10
CA PRO A 112 -68.73 -28.18 -23.31
C PRO A 112 -68.20 -29.18 -24.35
N GLN A 113 -68.39 -30.47 -24.11
CA GLN A 113 -67.91 -31.55 -24.98
C GLN A 113 -69.03 -32.56 -25.29
N THR A 114 -69.08 -33.03 -26.53
CA THR A 114 -69.95 -34.11 -27.00
C THR A 114 -69.09 -35.29 -27.43
N ILE A 115 -69.23 -36.44 -26.78
CA ILE A 115 -68.29 -37.56 -26.92
C ILE A 115 -69.06 -38.88 -27.11
N PRO A 116 -68.65 -39.74 -28.05
CA PRO A 116 -69.29 -41.02 -28.27
C PRO A 116 -69.10 -41.97 -27.07
N LEU A 117 -70.06 -42.86 -26.86
CA LEU A 117 -69.98 -43.91 -25.84
C LEU A 117 -68.67 -44.72 -25.98
N GLY A 118 -67.89 -44.83 -24.91
CA GLY A 118 -66.60 -45.53 -24.87
C GLY A 118 -65.40 -44.73 -25.42
N GLY A 119 -65.60 -43.49 -25.86
CA GLY A 119 -64.50 -42.57 -26.22
C GLY A 119 -63.75 -42.03 -25.00
N ALA A 120 -62.85 -41.08 -25.22
CA ALA A 120 -62.10 -40.41 -24.17
C ALA A 120 -62.31 -38.90 -24.22
N ALA A 121 -62.07 -38.24 -23.09
CA ALA A 121 -62.42 -36.85 -22.90
C ALA A 121 -61.36 -36.12 -22.10
N ARG A 122 -61.18 -34.82 -22.38
CA ARG A 122 -60.19 -33.98 -21.70
C ARG A 122 -60.75 -32.59 -21.44
N PHE A 123 -60.91 -32.23 -20.18
CA PHE A 123 -61.09 -30.82 -19.81
C PHE A 123 -59.74 -30.18 -19.57
N GLU A 124 -59.50 -29.09 -20.29
CA GLU A 124 -58.31 -28.26 -20.11
C GLU A 124 -58.58 -27.19 -19.04
N CYS A 125 -57.52 -26.89 -18.32
CA CYS A 125 -57.51 -25.89 -17.28
C CYS A 125 -56.12 -25.26 -17.29
N GLN A 126 -56.03 -23.95 -17.51
CA GLN A 126 -54.78 -23.21 -17.46
C GLN A 126 -54.97 -22.00 -16.55
N ILE A 127 -54.17 -21.96 -15.49
CA ILE A 127 -54.31 -21.01 -14.39
C ILE A 127 -52.93 -20.52 -13.99
N GLU A 128 -52.87 -19.25 -13.65
CA GLU A 128 -51.71 -18.63 -13.01
C GLU A 128 -52.11 -18.20 -11.60
N GLY A 129 -51.21 -18.41 -10.65
CA GLY A 129 -51.41 -18.04 -9.27
C GLY A 129 -50.10 -18.14 -8.50
N VAL A 130 -49.91 -17.21 -7.57
CA VAL A 130 -48.72 -17.11 -6.72
C VAL A 130 -49.21 -17.15 -5.28
N PRO A 131 -48.85 -18.18 -4.47
CA PRO A 131 -48.21 -19.43 -4.84
C PRO A 131 -49.12 -20.31 -5.75
N THR A 132 -48.53 -21.34 -6.36
CA THR A 132 -49.21 -22.23 -7.31
C THR A 132 -50.50 -22.81 -6.69
N PRO A 133 -51.66 -22.63 -7.34
CA PRO A 133 -52.94 -23.02 -6.75
C PRO A 133 -53.19 -24.52 -6.82
N THR A 134 -53.99 -24.99 -5.86
CA THR A 134 -54.56 -26.35 -5.85
C THR A 134 -55.85 -26.41 -6.66
N ILE A 135 -56.12 -27.55 -7.31
CA ILE A 135 -57.23 -27.72 -8.26
C ILE A 135 -58.08 -28.93 -7.85
N MET A 136 -59.39 -28.72 -7.72
CA MET A 136 -60.37 -29.78 -7.42
C MET A 136 -61.50 -29.76 -8.45
N TRP A 137 -61.80 -30.90 -9.07
CA TRP A 137 -62.89 -31.01 -10.04
C TRP A 137 -64.19 -31.43 -9.37
N GLU A 138 -65.30 -30.82 -9.81
CA GLU A 138 -66.66 -31.13 -9.39
C GLU A 138 -67.52 -31.52 -10.59
N LYS A 139 -68.33 -32.56 -10.43
CA LYS A 139 -69.42 -32.94 -11.32
C LYS A 139 -70.74 -32.67 -10.62
N ASP A 140 -71.61 -31.88 -11.25
CA ASP A 140 -72.92 -31.50 -10.70
C ASP A 140 -72.81 -30.96 -9.25
N ARG A 141 -71.74 -30.20 -8.98
CA ARG A 141 -71.37 -29.59 -7.69
C ARG A 141 -70.95 -30.56 -6.58
N VAL A 142 -70.63 -31.79 -6.94
CA VAL A 142 -70.04 -32.79 -6.05
C VAL A 142 -68.63 -33.10 -6.52
N ALA A 143 -67.68 -33.24 -5.61
CA ALA A 143 -66.31 -33.61 -5.94
C ALA A 143 -66.30 -34.88 -6.81
N VAL A 144 -65.54 -34.86 -7.91
CA VAL A 144 -65.39 -36.03 -8.78
C VAL A 144 -64.70 -37.14 -7.98
N PRO A 145 -65.27 -38.36 -7.92
CA PRO A 145 -64.68 -39.45 -7.16
C PRO A 145 -63.36 -39.93 -7.79
N GLU A 146 -62.41 -40.35 -6.95
CA GLU A 146 -61.12 -40.92 -7.39
C GLU A 146 -61.29 -42.35 -7.93
N GLU A 147 -61.90 -42.49 -9.11
CA GLU A 147 -62.08 -43.76 -9.81
C GLU A 147 -61.08 -43.91 -10.99
N THR A 148 -60.79 -45.14 -11.41
CA THR A 148 -59.86 -45.43 -12.53
C THR A 148 -60.27 -44.85 -13.90
N SER A 149 -61.52 -44.42 -14.04
CA SER A 149 -62.08 -43.75 -15.22
C SER A 149 -61.84 -42.24 -15.23
N PHE A 150 -61.64 -41.60 -14.07
CA PHE A 150 -61.39 -40.18 -13.90
C PHE A 150 -59.93 -39.93 -13.50
N ILE A 151 -59.17 -39.26 -14.35
CA ILE A 151 -57.75 -38.97 -14.13
C ILE A 151 -57.59 -37.48 -13.95
N SER A 152 -57.52 -37.06 -12.69
CA SER A 152 -57.11 -35.70 -12.31
C SER A 152 -55.60 -35.57 -12.49
N LEU A 153 -55.18 -34.76 -13.44
CA LEU A 153 -53.78 -34.48 -13.69
C LEU A 153 -53.27 -33.41 -12.71
N PRO A 154 -52.02 -33.52 -12.23
CA PRO A 154 -51.49 -32.53 -11.29
C PRO A 154 -51.24 -31.15 -11.95
N ASN A 155 -51.30 -31.05 -13.29
CA ASN A 155 -51.30 -29.79 -14.03
C ASN A 155 -52.70 -29.13 -14.12
N GLY A 156 -53.72 -29.73 -13.50
CA GLY A 156 -55.09 -29.22 -13.47
C GLY A 156 -56.06 -29.82 -14.48
N GLY A 157 -55.58 -30.56 -15.48
CA GLY A 157 -56.46 -31.20 -16.46
C GLY A 157 -57.27 -32.36 -15.87
N LEU A 158 -58.51 -32.55 -16.32
CA LEU A 158 -59.30 -33.75 -16.02
C LEU A 158 -59.45 -34.58 -17.28
N GLN A 159 -58.90 -35.79 -17.27
CA GLN A 159 -59.09 -36.77 -18.34
C GLN A 159 -60.11 -37.83 -17.90
N ILE A 160 -60.95 -38.28 -18.83
CA ILE A 160 -61.95 -39.32 -18.57
C ILE A 160 -61.84 -40.37 -19.67
N LEU A 161 -61.60 -41.63 -19.29
CA LEU A 161 -61.35 -42.71 -20.23
C LEU A 161 -62.50 -43.71 -20.26
N GLY A 162 -63.02 -44.04 -21.45
CA GLY A 162 -64.08 -45.03 -21.61
C GLY A 162 -65.43 -44.48 -21.17
N VAL A 163 -65.80 -43.30 -21.68
CA VAL A 163 -66.99 -42.54 -21.28
C VAL A 163 -68.26 -43.39 -21.33
N THR A 164 -68.99 -43.44 -20.21
CA THR A 164 -70.28 -44.10 -20.06
C THR A 164 -71.41 -43.08 -20.03
N LYS A 165 -72.66 -43.54 -20.16
CA LYS A 165 -73.84 -42.66 -20.00
C LYS A 165 -73.94 -42.03 -18.61
N LYS A 166 -73.32 -42.62 -17.58
CA LYS A 166 -73.30 -42.07 -16.21
C LYS A 166 -72.35 -40.88 -16.06
N ASP A 167 -71.45 -40.66 -17.02
CA ASP A 167 -70.47 -39.57 -16.98
C ASP A 167 -71.03 -38.28 -17.62
N GLU A 168 -72.29 -38.28 -18.05
CA GLU A 168 -73.03 -37.09 -18.48
C GLU A 168 -73.31 -36.19 -17.26
N GLY A 169 -73.13 -34.87 -17.41
CA GLY A 169 -73.29 -33.90 -16.32
C GLY A 169 -72.58 -32.57 -16.57
N ALA A 170 -72.70 -31.64 -15.63
CA ALA A 170 -72.02 -30.35 -15.64
C ALA A 170 -70.72 -30.42 -14.83
N TYR A 171 -69.58 -30.11 -15.45
CA TYR A 171 -68.27 -30.14 -14.81
C TYR A 171 -67.75 -28.73 -14.56
N ARG A 172 -67.14 -28.52 -13.39
CA ARG A 172 -66.42 -27.28 -13.05
C ARG A 172 -65.22 -27.60 -12.17
N PHE A 173 -64.30 -26.67 -12.00
CA PHE A 173 -63.19 -26.82 -11.06
C PHE A 173 -63.17 -25.68 -10.05
N VAL A 174 -62.70 -26.01 -8.84
CA VAL A 174 -62.49 -25.11 -7.72
C VAL A 174 -60.99 -24.95 -7.52
N LEU A 175 -60.55 -23.71 -7.39
CA LEU A 175 -59.16 -23.32 -7.19
C LEU A 175 -58.96 -22.72 -5.83
N SER A 176 -57.85 -23.06 -5.18
CA SER A 176 -57.51 -22.47 -3.89
C SER A 176 -56.00 -22.27 -3.76
N ASN A 177 -55.59 -21.08 -3.32
CA ASN A 177 -54.26 -20.79 -2.80
C ASN A 177 -54.33 -19.92 -1.54
N SER A 178 -53.19 -19.51 -0.98
CA SER A 178 -53.14 -18.68 0.22
C SER A 178 -53.76 -17.29 0.06
N ALA A 179 -54.00 -16.83 -1.18
CA ALA A 179 -54.66 -15.56 -1.45
C ALA A 179 -56.19 -15.67 -1.41
N SER A 180 -56.77 -16.63 -2.15
CA SER A 180 -58.22 -16.75 -2.31
C SER A 180 -58.66 -18.12 -2.86
N THR A 181 -59.98 -18.34 -2.92
CA THR A 181 -60.61 -19.47 -3.61
C THR A 181 -61.50 -18.95 -4.74
N ASP A 182 -61.39 -19.52 -5.93
CA ASP A 182 -62.18 -19.15 -7.13
C ASP A 182 -62.76 -20.40 -7.83
N VAL A 183 -63.83 -20.23 -8.62
CA VAL A 183 -64.56 -21.34 -9.25
C VAL A 183 -64.78 -21.07 -10.73
N SER A 184 -64.52 -22.08 -11.58
CA SER A 184 -64.71 -21.98 -13.02
C SER A 184 -66.20 -21.93 -13.43
N ARG A 185 -66.46 -21.50 -14.67
CA ARG A 185 -67.76 -21.75 -15.32
C ARG A 185 -68.03 -23.25 -15.46
N GLU A 186 -69.31 -23.61 -15.52
CA GLU A 186 -69.78 -24.98 -15.73
C GLU A 186 -69.73 -25.35 -17.22
N ALA A 187 -69.06 -26.47 -17.53
CA ALA A 187 -69.00 -27.07 -18.84
C ALA A 187 -69.86 -28.33 -18.90
N ARG A 188 -70.92 -28.31 -19.71
CA ARG A 188 -71.81 -29.46 -19.83
C ARG A 188 -71.22 -30.51 -20.77
N ARG A 189 -71.18 -31.76 -20.31
CA ARG A 189 -70.82 -32.91 -21.14
C ARG A 189 -72.08 -33.62 -21.61
N THR A 190 -72.10 -34.00 -22.89
CA THR A 190 -73.16 -34.81 -23.51
C THR A 190 -72.55 -36.09 -24.10
N VAL A 191 -73.21 -37.23 -23.91
CA VAL A 191 -72.74 -38.53 -24.44
C VAL A 191 -73.62 -38.94 -25.61
N THR A 192 -73.03 -39.09 -26.80
CA THR A 192 -73.76 -39.54 -27.98
C THR A 192 -73.70 -41.06 -28.12
N THR A 193 -74.83 -41.66 -28.49
CA THR A 193 -74.96 -43.10 -28.76
C THR A 193 -74.72 -43.46 -30.23
N ASP A 194 -74.06 -42.58 -30.99
CA ASP A 194 -73.85 -42.74 -32.42
C ASP A 194 -73.05 -44.04 -32.70
N PRO A 195 -73.53 -44.95 -33.56
CA PRO A 195 -72.87 -46.23 -33.81
C PRO A 195 -71.72 -46.03 -34.79
N THR A 196 -70.68 -45.28 -34.41
CA THR A 196 -69.53 -45.10 -35.28
C THR A 196 -68.65 -46.35 -35.26
N GLU A 197 -68.57 -47.04 -36.39
CA GLU A 197 -67.61 -48.14 -36.68
C GLU A 197 -66.13 -47.75 -36.42
N ASN A 198 -65.84 -46.45 -36.25
CA ASN A 198 -64.50 -45.89 -36.08
C ASN A 198 -63.77 -46.23 -34.76
N LEU A 199 -64.46 -46.72 -33.73
CA LEU A 199 -63.81 -47.07 -32.45
C LEU A 199 -63.05 -48.41 -32.49
N ASN A 200 -63.13 -49.21 -33.56
CA ASN A 200 -62.35 -50.44 -33.71
C ASN A 200 -60.85 -50.18 -34.00
N ARG A 201 -60.49 -48.97 -34.44
CA ARG A 201 -59.12 -48.54 -34.70
C ARG A 201 -58.53 -47.87 -33.47
N ILE A 202 -57.27 -48.18 -33.16
CA ILE A 202 -56.52 -47.51 -32.09
C ILE A 202 -55.94 -46.18 -32.59
N VAL A 203 -56.18 -45.08 -31.85
CA VAL A 203 -55.68 -43.74 -32.18
C VAL A 203 -55.23 -43.01 -30.91
N ILE A 204 -54.12 -42.27 -30.98
CA ILE A 204 -53.73 -41.33 -29.93
C ILE A 204 -54.46 -40.02 -30.19
N VAL A 205 -55.41 -39.68 -29.33
CA VAL A 205 -56.25 -38.48 -29.44
C VAL A 205 -55.64 -37.27 -28.74
N VAL A 206 -54.79 -37.49 -27.73
CA VAL A 206 -53.96 -36.43 -27.12
C VAL A 206 -52.52 -36.92 -27.10
N PRO A 207 -51.68 -36.52 -28.08
CA PRO A 207 -50.26 -36.87 -28.08
C PRO A 207 -49.46 -35.98 -27.13
N PRO A 208 -48.30 -36.44 -26.64
CA PRO A 208 -47.41 -35.60 -25.85
C PRO A 208 -46.83 -34.47 -26.70
N ARG A 209 -46.46 -33.37 -26.03
CA ARG A 209 -45.93 -32.15 -26.67
C ARG A 209 -44.56 -31.80 -26.13
N ASN A 210 -43.72 -31.21 -26.96
CA ASN A 210 -42.44 -30.69 -26.51
C ASN A 210 -42.68 -29.68 -25.38
N THR A 211 -42.10 -29.95 -24.23
CA THR A 211 -42.38 -29.19 -23.00
C THR A 211 -41.06 -28.77 -22.39
N THR A 212 -40.98 -27.51 -21.99
CA THR A 212 -39.86 -27.00 -21.20
C THR A 212 -40.33 -26.86 -19.76
N VAL A 213 -39.71 -27.58 -18.82
CA VAL A 213 -40.07 -27.57 -17.40
C VAL A 213 -38.86 -27.19 -16.56
N MET A 214 -39.01 -26.16 -15.74
CA MET A 214 -37.97 -25.71 -14.81
C MET A 214 -37.68 -26.78 -13.76
N LEU A 215 -36.43 -26.84 -13.28
CA LEU A 215 -36.03 -27.75 -12.21
C LEU A 215 -36.92 -27.58 -10.97
N GLY A 216 -37.31 -28.66 -10.30
CA GLY A 216 -38.17 -28.62 -9.13
C GLY A 216 -39.67 -28.55 -9.43
N ARG A 217 -40.06 -28.30 -10.69
CA ARG A 217 -41.47 -28.19 -11.09
C ARG A 217 -42.04 -29.54 -11.54
N LEU A 218 -43.36 -29.63 -11.49
CA LEU A 218 -44.13 -30.74 -12.03
C LEU A 218 -44.02 -30.74 -13.56
N ALA A 219 -43.62 -31.87 -14.15
CA ALA A 219 -43.78 -32.15 -15.57
C ALA A 219 -44.88 -33.19 -15.78
N VAL A 220 -45.80 -32.91 -16.72
CA VAL A 220 -46.84 -33.86 -17.14
C VAL A 220 -46.76 -34.02 -18.66
N MET A 221 -46.40 -35.22 -19.09
CA MET A 221 -46.40 -35.63 -20.50
C MET A 221 -47.64 -36.48 -20.75
N GLU A 222 -48.59 -35.91 -21.48
CA GLU A 222 -49.89 -36.53 -21.66
C GLU A 222 -49.93 -37.47 -22.85
N CYS A 223 -50.67 -38.58 -22.71
CA CYS A 223 -50.91 -39.48 -23.83
C CYS A 223 -52.24 -40.21 -23.71
N MET A 224 -53.28 -39.68 -24.36
CA MET A 224 -54.61 -40.30 -24.36
C MET A 224 -54.83 -41.07 -25.65
N ALA A 225 -55.23 -42.34 -25.54
CA ALA A 225 -55.53 -43.20 -26.67
C ALA A 225 -56.95 -43.77 -26.60
N GLU A 226 -57.60 -43.84 -27.76
CA GLU A 226 -58.95 -44.38 -27.93
C GLU A 226 -58.92 -45.65 -28.78
N GLY A 227 -59.86 -46.56 -28.51
CA GLY A 227 -60.02 -47.80 -29.25
C GLY A 227 -60.88 -48.82 -28.48
N ARG A 228 -61.42 -49.79 -29.21
CA ARG A 228 -62.14 -50.96 -28.68
C ARG A 228 -61.42 -52.24 -29.12
N PRO A 229 -61.01 -53.12 -28.19
CA PRO A 229 -61.02 -52.94 -26.72
C PRO A 229 -60.07 -51.82 -26.26
N LYS A 230 -60.27 -51.31 -25.03
CA LYS A 230 -59.51 -50.18 -24.45
C LYS A 230 -58.00 -50.36 -24.63
N PRO A 231 -57.29 -49.42 -25.27
CA PRO A 231 -55.85 -49.50 -25.47
C PRO A 231 -55.05 -49.55 -24.17
N LEU A 232 -53.90 -50.24 -24.20
CA LEU A 232 -52.89 -50.27 -23.14
C LEU A 232 -51.76 -49.30 -23.49
N VAL A 233 -51.64 -48.21 -22.73
CA VAL A 233 -50.60 -47.19 -22.92
C VAL A 233 -49.34 -47.54 -22.12
N SER A 234 -48.18 -47.33 -22.73
CA SER A 234 -46.86 -47.57 -22.15
C SER A 234 -45.90 -46.46 -22.60
N TRP A 235 -44.87 -46.20 -21.80
CA TRP A 235 -43.87 -45.15 -22.06
C TRP A 235 -42.47 -45.74 -22.19
N SER A 236 -41.65 -45.11 -23.02
CA SER A 236 -40.23 -45.44 -23.20
C SER A 236 -39.43 -44.17 -23.52
N ARG A 237 -38.11 -44.20 -23.31
CA ARG A 237 -37.22 -43.12 -23.76
C ARG A 237 -36.63 -43.48 -25.12
N GLN A 238 -36.53 -42.50 -26.02
CA GLN A 238 -35.97 -42.70 -27.36
C GLN A 238 -34.46 -43.03 -27.33
N ASP A 239 -33.74 -42.57 -26.30
CA ASP A 239 -32.32 -42.83 -26.09
C ASP A 239 -32.03 -44.26 -25.56
N GLY A 240 -33.05 -45.08 -25.35
CA GLY A 240 -32.93 -46.45 -24.84
C GLY A 240 -32.59 -46.53 -23.35
N LYS A 241 -32.44 -45.40 -22.64
CA LYS A 241 -32.21 -45.41 -21.19
C LYS A 241 -33.49 -45.83 -20.46
N PRO A 242 -33.38 -46.52 -19.31
CA PRO A 242 -34.54 -46.82 -18.48
C PRO A 242 -35.19 -45.50 -18.02
N ILE A 243 -36.53 -45.51 -17.92
CA ILE A 243 -37.25 -44.41 -17.27
C ILE A 243 -36.88 -44.43 -15.78
N SER A 244 -36.51 -43.27 -15.24
CA SER A 244 -36.10 -43.12 -13.85
C SER A 244 -37.20 -43.54 -12.87
N THR A 245 -36.83 -44.04 -11.69
CA THR A 245 -37.77 -44.63 -10.71
C THR A 245 -38.70 -43.61 -10.05
N ASP A 246 -38.35 -42.33 -10.08
CA ASP A 246 -39.12 -41.20 -9.58
C ASP A 246 -40.13 -40.65 -10.61
N VAL A 247 -40.14 -41.21 -11.83
CA VAL A 247 -41.16 -40.94 -12.85
C VAL A 247 -42.33 -41.91 -12.66
N VAL A 248 -43.53 -41.35 -12.51
CA VAL A 248 -44.77 -42.12 -12.27
C VAL A 248 -45.64 -42.10 -13.50
N VAL A 249 -46.10 -43.26 -13.97
CA VAL A 249 -47.13 -43.35 -15.00
C VAL A 249 -48.51 -43.38 -14.32
N LEU A 250 -49.21 -42.25 -14.36
CA LEU A 250 -50.58 -42.09 -13.85
C LEU A 250 -51.57 -42.44 -14.96
N ALA A 251 -52.06 -43.68 -14.90
CA ALA A 251 -52.90 -44.32 -15.91
C ALA A 251 -52.27 -44.33 -17.31
N THR A 252 -52.40 -43.24 -18.08
CA THR A 252 -51.85 -43.13 -19.45
C THR A 252 -50.80 -42.03 -19.59
N ASN A 253 -50.63 -41.18 -18.55
CA ASN A 253 -49.79 -39.99 -18.60
C ASN A 253 -48.52 -40.20 -17.78
N LEU A 254 -47.41 -39.67 -18.27
CA LEU A 254 -46.12 -39.71 -17.58
C LEU A 254 -45.98 -38.44 -16.73
N VAL A 255 -45.74 -38.62 -15.44
CA VAL A 255 -45.72 -37.55 -14.44
C VAL A 255 -44.40 -37.56 -13.69
N ILE A 256 -43.76 -36.40 -13.64
CA ILE A 256 -42.54 -36.16 -12.87
C ILE A 256 -42.87 -35.07 -11.86
N ARG A 257 -42.92 -35.43 -10.58
CA ARG A 257 -43.33 -34.48 -9.52
C ARG A 257 -42.27 -33.40 -9.27
N ASP A 258 -41.00 -33.82 -9.27
CA ASP A 258 -39.83 -32.98 -9.02
C ASP A 258 -38.86 -33.15 -10.20
N THR A 259 -38.99 -32.29 -11.20
CA THR A 259 -38.18 -32.38 -12.42
C THR A 259 -36.71 -32.07 -12.12
N ARG A 260 -35.80 -32.87 -12.70
CA ARG A 260 -34.34 -32.79 -12.53
C ARG A 260 -33.66 -32.85 -13.89
N SER A 261 -32.42 -32.39 -13.98
CA SER A 261 -31.67 -32.36 -15.25
C SER A 261 -31.62 -33.72 -15.97
N HIS A 262 -31.51 -34.82 -15.24
CA HIS A 262 -31.48 -36.17 -15.83
C HIS A 262 -32.82 -36.63 -16.42
N HIS A 263 -33.93 -35.97 -16.07
CA HIS A 263 -35.24 -36.23 -16.67
C HIS A 263 -35.32 -35.71 -18.10
N ALA A 264 -34.42 -34.82 -18.53
CA ALA A 264 -34.41 -34.30 -19.89
C ALA A 264 -34.24 -35.42 -20.93
N GLY A 265 -34.91 -35.26 -22.06
CA GLY A 265 -34.85 -36.18 -23.19
C GLY A 265 -36.18 -36.40 -23.90
N VAL A 266 -36.18 -37.26 -24.91
CA VAL A 266 -37.36 -37.54 -25.73
C VAL A 266 -38.10 -38.78 -25.19
N TYR A 267 -39.36 -38.56 -24.82
CA TYR A 267 -40.26 -39.60 -24.32
C TYR A 267 -41.22 -40.04 -25.42
N VAL A 268 -41.37 -41.35 -25.57
CA VAL A 268 -42.22 -42.01 -26.56
C VAL A 268 -43.37 -42.71 -25.84
N CYS A 269 -44.58 -42.24 -26.08
CA CYS A 269 -45.81 -42.93 -25.71
C CYS A 269 -46.17 -43.98 -26.76
N ARG A 270 -46.54 -45.18 -26.32
CA ARG A 270 -46.99 -46.29 -27.15
C ARG A 270 -48.32 -46.84 -26.64
N ALA A 271 -49.37 -46.74 -27.45
CA ALA A 271 -50.68 -47.33 -27.17
C ALA A 271 -50.82 -48.64 -27.95
N ASN A 272 -51.02 -49.76 -27.24
CA ASN A 272 -51.17 -51.10 -27.81
C ASN A 272 -52.63 -51.55 -27.76
N LYS A 273 -53.11 -52.17 -28.83
CA LYS A 273 -54.45 -52.77 -28.85
C LYS A 273 -54.40 -54.17 -28.21
N PRO A 274 -55.16 -54.44 -27.13
CA PRO A 274 -55.08 -55.70 -26.39
C PRO A 274 -55.23 -56.93 -27.28
N ARG A 275 -54.41 -57.96 -27.01
CA ARG A 275 -54.42 -59.26 -27.73
C ARG A 275 -54.16 -59.18 -29.24
N THR A 276 -53.59 -58.07 -29.72
CA THR A 276 -53.16 -57.90 -31.12
C THR A 276 -51.73 -57.36 -31.19
N ARG A 277 -51.13 -57.31 -32.39
CA ARG A 277 -49.86 -56.63 -32.64
C ARG A 277 -50.03 -55.17 -33.07
N GLU A 278 -51.25 -54.65 -33.12
CA GLU A 278 -51.53 -53.26 -33.52
C GLU A 278 -51.14 -52.28 -32.41
N PHE A 279 -50.40 -51.23 -32.77
CA PHE A 279 -50.03 -50.16 -31.87
C PHE A 279 -49.84 -48.83 -32.62
N VAL A 280 -49.88 -47.73 -31.88
CA VAL A 280 -49.55 -46.39 -32.37
C VAL A 280 -48.62 -45.70 -31.36
N THR A 281 -47.77 -44.81 -31.85
CA THR A 281 -46.78 -44.10 -31.02
C THR A 281 -46.81 -42.60 -31.27
N ALA A 282 -46.47 -41.82 -30.24
CA ALA A 282 -46.22 -40.40 -30.33
C ALA A 282 -45.05 -40.03 -29.41
N ALA A 283 -44.23 -39.06 -29.81
CA ALA A 283 -43.02 -38.69 -29.08
C ALA A 283 -42.91 -37.18 -28.87
N ALA A 284 -42.30 -36.78 -27.76
CA ALA A 284 -42.03 -35.39 -27.46
C ALA A 284 -40.82 -35.22 -26.53
N GLU A 285 -40.15 -34.08 -26.65
CA GLU A 285 -38.98 -33.73 -25.86
C GLU A 285 -39.35 -32.99 -24.58
N LEU A 286 -38.83 -33.47 -23.45
CA LEU A 286 -38.80 -32.73 -22.19
C LEU A 286 -37.47 -32.00 -22.09
N HIS A 287 -37.50 -30.67 -22.22
CA HIS A 287 -36.36 -29.81 -21.96
C HIS A 287 -36.39 -29.35 -20.50
N VAL A 288 -35.29 -29.53 -19.78
CA VAL A 288 -35.12 -29.09 -18.39
C VAL A 288 -33.96 -28.10 -18.35
N PRO A 289 -34.20 -26.81 -18.61
CA PRO A 289 -33.14 -25.81 -18.56
C PRO A 289 -32.64 -25.70 -17.12
N GLY A 290 -31.34 -25.51 -16.94
CA GLY A 290 -30.81 -25.21 -15.62
C GLY A 290 -31.39 -23.89 -15.13
N THR A 291 -31.69 -23.81 -13.83
CA THR A 291 -32.26 -22.62 -13.18
C THR A 291 -31.30 -22.14 -12.11
N ALA A 292 -30.06 -21.90 -12.50
CA ALA A 292 -29.04 -21.44 -11.58
C ALA A 292 -29.09 -19.90 -11.51
N PRO A 293 -29.46 -19.29 -10.37
CA PRO A 293 -29.28 -17.84 -10.20
C PRO A 293 -27.79 -17.49 -10.33
N PRO A 294 -27.44 -16.23 -10.63
CA PRO A 294 -26.06 -15.85 -10.78
C PRO A 294 -25.29 -16.09 -9.48
N VAL A 295 -24.10 -16.68 -9.60
CA VAL A 295 -23.14 -16.83 -8.51
C VAL A 295 -21.83 -16.21 -8.96
N ILE A 296 -21.27 -15.31 -8.16
CA ILE A 296 -19.94 -14.77 -8.42
C ILE A 296 -18.91 -15.77 -7.90
N ILE A 297 -18.19 -16.40 -8.82
CA ILE A 297 -17.15 -17.41 -8.53
C ILE A 297 -15.78 -16.78 -8.28
N GLN A 298 -15.55 -15.59 -8.84
CA GLN A 298 -14.34 -14.81 -8.59
C GLN A 298 -14.76 -13.37 -8.28
N PRO A 299 -14.81 -12.98 -7.00
CA PRO A 299 -15.07 -11.59 -6.64
C PRO A 299 -13.85 -10.73 -6.98
N PRO A 300 -14.06 -9.44 -7.27
CA PRO A 300 -12.94 -8.53 -7.48
C PRO A 300 -12.17 -8.27 -6.18
N GLU A 301 -10.85 -8.17 -6.32
CA GLU A 301 -9.96 -7.93 -5.19
C GLU A 301 -9.81 -6.44 -4.90
N THR A 302 -9.74 -6.10 -3.62
CA THR A 302 -9.42 -4.74 -3.17
C THR A 302 -7.98 -4.40 -3.54
N ALA A 303 -7.77 -3.22 -4.11
CA ALA A 303 -6.48 -2.79 -4.62
C ALA A 303 -6.05 -1.44 -4.02
N SER A 304 -4.75 -1.33 -3.71
CA SER A 304 -4.10 -0.09 -3.29
C SER A 304 -2.94 0.19 -4.25
N LEU A 305 -3.15 1.10 -5.21
CA LEU A 305 -2.27 1.29 -6.36
C LEU A 305 -1.81 2.74 -6.47
N SER A 306 -0.61 2.98 -6.99
CA SER A 306 -0.07 4.34 -7.11
C SER A 306 -0.72 5.15 -8.24
N ARG A 307 -0.73 6.49 -8.11
CA ARG A 307 -1.15 7.41 -9.19
C ARG A 307 -0.43 7.06 -10.49
N GLY A 308 -1.16 7.02 -11.61
CA GLY A 308 -0.62 6.69 -12.93
C GLY A 308 -0.59 5.19 -13.26
N ASN A 309 -0.71 4.29 -12.28
CA ASN A 309 -0.84 2.86 -12.54
C ASN A 309 -2.19 2.53 -13.19
N THR A 310 -2.35 1.26 -13.58
CA THR A 310 -3.61 0.73 -14.11
C THR A 310 -4.25 -0.18 -13.07
N ALA A 311 -5.49 0.11 -12.66
CA ALA A 311 -6.30 -0.83 -11.88
C ALA A 311 -6.98 -1.83 -12.81
N ARG A 312 -6.98 -3.11 -12.43
CA ARG A 312 -7.69 -4.19 -13.11
C ARG A 312 -8.53 -4.94 -12.09
N PHE A 313 -9.85 -4.79 -12.18
CA PHE A 313 -10.80 -5.61 -11.43
C PHE A 313 -11.33 -6.72 -12.32
N VAL A 314 -11.30 -7.95 -11.83
CA VAL A 314 -11.82 -9.12 -12.53
C VAL A 314 -13.00 -9.66 -11.72
N CYS A 315 -14.12 -9.89 -12.38
CA CYS A 315 -15.30 -10.48 -11.79
C CYS A 315 -15.80 -11.58 -12.71
N ASN A 316 -15.82 -12.82 -12.21
CA ASN A 316 -16.37 -13.95 -12.95
C ASN A 316 -17.61 -14.49 -12.23
N SER A 317 -18.63 -14.82 -13.02
CA SER A 317 -19.89 -15.38 -12.53
C SER A 317 -20.33 -16.59 -13.34
N THR A 318 -21.15 -17.41 -12.70
CA THR A 318 -21.85 -18.56 -13.31
C THR A 318 -23.35 -18.38 -13.10
N GLY A 319 -24.16 -19.08 -13.89
CA GLY A 319 -25.62 -18.99 -13.84
C GLY A 319 -26.23 -19.51 -15.13
N GLU A 320 -27.48 -19.92 -15.07
CA GLU A 320 -28.22 -20.43 -16.24
C GLU A 320 -29.63 -19.82 -16.23
N PRO A 321 -29.96 -18.94 -17.20
CA PRO A 321 -29.12 -18.44 -18.32
C PRO A 321 -27.85 -17.69 -17.89
N SER A 322 -26.87 -17.57 -18.79
CA SER A 322 -25.58 -16.91 -18.48
C SER A 322 -25.78 -15.47 -18.04
N PRO A 323 -25.23 -15.06 -16.88
CA PRO A 323 -25.49 -13.74 -16.33
C PRO A 323 -24.74 -12.62 -17.03
N VAL A 324 -25.42 -11.47 -17.14
CA VAL A 324 -24.86 -10.21 -17.63
C VAL A 324 -24.18 -9.48 -16.48
N LEU A 325 -22.92 -9.08 -16.68
CA LEU A 325 -22.10 -8.38 -15.69
C LEU A 325 -22.11 -6.87 -15.91
N HIS A 326 -22.32 -6.11 -14.83
CA HIS A 326 -22.22 -4.65 -14.82
C HIS A 326 -21.44 -4.14 -13.61
N TRP A 327 -20.81 -2.97 -13.76
CA TRP A 327 -19.94 -2.36 -12.74
C TRP A 327 -20.55 -1.06 -12.21
N LEU A 328 -20.54 -0.90 -10.89
CA LEU A 328 -20.86 0.34 -10.19
C LEU A 328 -19.61 0.92 -9.53
N LYS A 329 -19.47 2.24 -9.50
CA LYS A 329 -18.52 2.99 -8.68
C LYS A 329 -19.32 3.83 -7.70
N ASN A 330 -19.14 3.61 -6.39
CA ASN A 330 -19.84 4.33 -5.34
C ASN A 330 -21.38 4.35 -5.53
N GLY A 331 -21.95 3.21 -5.95
CA GLY A 331 -23.40 3.05 -6.21
C GLY A 331 -23.89 3.57 -7.56
N GLN A 332 -23.01 4.13 -8.41
CA GLN A 332 -23.39 4.68 -9.73
C GLN A 332 -22.83 3.84 -10.89
N PRO A 333 -23.57 3.66 -12.00
CA PRO A 333 -23.10 2.89 -13.16
C PRO A 333 -21.79 3.42 -13.74
N VAL A 334 -20.80 2.54 -13.88
CA VAL A 334 -19.53 2.88 -14.53
C VAL A 334 -19.74 2.98 -16.04
N LYS A 335 -19.61 4.18 -16.58
CA LYS A 335 -19.63 4.42 -18.03
C LYS A 335 -18.22 4.24 -18.60
N SER A 336 -18.08 3.46 -19.66
CA SER A 336 -16.80 3.33 -20.37
C SER A 336 -16.47 4.66 -21.06
N PHE A 337 -15.35 5.29 -20.67
CA PHE A 337 -14.91 6.56 -21.22
C PHE A 337 -13.41 6.78 -20.99
N ARG A 338 -12.67 7.15 -22.06
CA ARG A 338 -11.23 7.44 -22.04
C ARG A 338 -10.38 6.38 -21.33
N ARG A 339 -10.03 6.64 -20.06
CA ARG A 339 -9.16 5.86 -19.18
C ARG A 339 -9.86 4.63 -18.60
N VAL A 340 -11.19 4.63 -18.54
CA VAL A 340 -12.02 3.56 -17.96
C VAL A 340 -12.59 2.69 -19.08
N LYS A 341 -12.30 1.38 -19.06
CA LYS A 341 -12.79 0.39 -20.02
C LYS A 341 -13.40 -0.80 -19.31
N SER A 342 -14.68 -1.06 -19.57
CA SER A 342 -15.33 -2.32 -19.21
C SER A 342 -15.22 -3.31 -20.37
N GLN A 343 -14.70 -4.51 -20.11
CA GLN A 343 -14.51 -5.59 -21.09
C GLN A 343 -15.33 -6.81 -20.70
N SER A 344 -15.86 -7.52 -21.70
CA SER A 344 -16.57 -8.78 -21.52
C SER A 344 -15.63 -10.00 -21.55
N PRO A 345 -15.80 -11.00 -20.64
CA PRO A 345 -16.72 -11.02 -19.50
C PRO A 345 -16.07 -10.39 -18.25
N GLY A 346 -16.70 -9.35 -17.68
CA GLY A 346 -16.51 -8.97 -16.27
C GLY A 346 -15.21 -8.27 -15.87
N VAL A 347 -14.43 -7.71 -16.79
CA VAL A 347 -13.17 -7.02 -16.46
C VAL A 347 -13.34 -5.50 -16.52
N LEU A 348 -12.99 -4.80 -15.44
CA LEU A 348 -12.92 -3.34 -15.41
C LEU A 348 -11.45 -2.88 -15.35
N LEU A 349 -11.05 -2.09 -16.34
CA LEU A 349 -9.72 -1.48 -16.42
C LEU A 349 -9.82 0.02 -16.22
N ILE A 350 -8.97 0.58 -15.36
CA ILE A 350 -8.82 2.02 -15.16
C ILE A 350 -7.35 2.36 -15.35
N ASN A 351 -7.01 2.90 -16.51
CA ASN A 351 -5.65 3.29 -16.85
C ASN A 351 -5.32 4.67 -16.25
N GLN A 352 -4.05 4.92 -15.95
CA GLN A 352 -3.59 6.22 -15.44
C GLN A 352 -4.42 6.71 -14.24
N LEU A 353 -4.38 5.95 -13.16
CA LEU A 353 -5.15 6.23 -11.94
C LEU A 353 -4.93 7.65 -11.42
N ALA A 354 -6.03 8.35 -11.18
CA ALA A 354 -6.08 9.67 -10.52
C ALA A 354 -6.69 9.54 -9.11
N PRO A 355 -6.45 10.49 -8.18
CA PRO A 355 -7.01 10.41 -6.82
C PRO A 355 -8.55 10.28 -6.79
N GLU A 356 -9.23 10.91 -7.74
CA GLU A 356 -10.68 10.83 -7.96
C GLU A 356 -11.18 9.43 -8.34
N ASP A 357 -10.29 8.53 -8.79
CA ASP A 357 -10.64 7.15 -9.14
C ASP A 357 -10.80 6.27 -7.89
N ALA A 358 -10.37 6.71 -6.71
CA ALA A 358 -10.58 6.01 -5.45
C ALA A 358 -12.07 5.86 -5.10
N GLY A 359 -12.41 4.76 -4.42
CA GLY A 359 -13.79 4.46 -4.03
C GLY A 359 -14.10 2.97 -4.01
N TYR A 360 -15.38 2.63 -3.85
CA TYR A 360 -15.87 1.26 -3.92
C TYR A 360 -16.33 0.92 -5.34
N TYR A 361 -15.83 -0.20 -5.85
CA TYR A 361 -16.22 -0.78 -7.14
C TYR A 361 -17.01 -2.06 -6.87
N GLN A 362 -18.21 -2.15 -7.45
CA GLN A 362 -19.10 -3.28 -7.25
C GLN A 362 -19.40 -3.93 -8.60
N CYS A 363 -19.18 -5.24 -8.68
CA CYS A 363 -19.61 -6.07 -9.80
C CYS A 363 -20.98 -6.65 -9.48
N ILE A 364 -21.93 -6.57 -10.42
CA ILE A 364 -23.26 -7.15 -10.30
C ILE A 364 -23.50 -8.08 -11.48
N ALA A 365 -23.95 -9.29 -11.18
CA ALA A 365 -24.31 -10.34 -12.14
C ALA A 365 -25.83 -10.54 -12.12
N ASP A 366 -26.48 -10.54 -13.28
CA ASP A 366 -27.94 -10.67 -13.42
C ASP A 366 -28.29 -11.63 -14.57
N ASN A 367 -29.21 -12.57 -14.35
CA ASN A 367 -29.75 -13.43 -15.41
C ASN A 367 -31.28 -13.50 -15.46
N GLY A 368 -31.98 -12.53 -14.85
CA GLY A 368 -33.44 -12.51 -14.77
C GLY A 368 -34.06 -13.49 -13.77
N LEU A 369 -33.33 -14.52 -13.32
CA LEU A 369 -33.72 -15.38 -12.20
C LEU A 369 -33.25 -14.84 -10.85
N GLY A 370 -32.30 -13.90 -10.84
CA GLY A 370 -31.80 -13.21 -9.66
C GLY A 370 -30.56 -12.38 -9.96
N THR A 371 -30.02 -11.73 -8.91
CA THR A 371 -28.80 -10.92 -8.98
C THR A 371 -27.79 -11.35 -7.91
N ALA A 372 -26.50 -11.32 -8.23
CA ALA A 372 -25.40 -11.45 -7.27
C ALA A 372 -24.47 -10.23 -7.34
N CYS A 373 -23.87 -9.84 -6.22
CA CYS A 373 -22.95 -8.71 -6.15
C CYS A 373 -21.65 -9.04 -5.41
N ALA A 374 -20.56 -8.37 -5.78
CA ALA A 374 -19.29 -8.43 -5.06
C ALA A 374 -18.57 -7.09 -5.12
N THR A 375 -17.88 -6.73 -4.04
CA THR A 375 -17.34 -5.38 -3.82
C THR A 375 -15.83 -5.40 -3.63
N ALA A 376 -15.13 -4.48 -4.28
CA ALA A 376 -13.71 -4.19 -4.09
C ALA A 376 -13.50 -2.71 -3.76
N LYS A 377 -12.56 -2.41 -2.87
CA LYS A 377 -12.13 -1.03 -2.60
C LYS A 377 -10.91 -0.69 -3.46
N LEU A 378 -10.90 0.50 -4.05
CA LEU A 378 -9.72 1.09 -4.70
C LEU A 378 -9.18 2.24 -3.87
N THR A 379 -7.91 2.14 -3.46
CA THR A 379 -7.18 3.24 -2.86
C THR A 379 -6.10 3.70 -3.83
N VAL A 380 -6.06 4.99 -4.16
CA VAL A 380 -5.02 5.57 -5.03
C VAL A 380 -3.96 6.24 -4.18
N ILE A 381 -2.75 5.69 -4.19
CA ILE A 381 -1.60 6.17 -3.40
C ILE A 381 -0.81 7.18 -4.23
N VAL A 382 -0.63 8.40 -3.74
CA VAL A 382 0.34 9.34 -4.32
C VAL A 382 1.70 8.99 -3.71
N ARG A 383 2.65 8.50 -4.53
CA ARG A 383 4.00 8.17 -4.03
C ARG A 383 4.77 9.48 -3.75
N GLU A 384 5.18 9.66 -2.51
CA GLU A 384 6.19 10.64 -2.10
C GLU A 384 7.57 10.04 -2.36
N GLY A 385 8.29 10.53 -3.38
CA GLY A 385 9.68 10.13 -3.61
C GLY A 385 10.66 11.04 -2.87
N LEU A 386 11.92 10.60 -2.73
CA LEU A 386 13.00 11.52 -2.35
C LEU A 386 13.09 12.64 -3.40
N PRO A 387 13.30 13.90 -2.99
CA PRO A 387 13.49 14.99 -3.93
C PRO A 387 14.75 14.78 -4.76
N SER A 388 14.72 15.22 -6.02
CA SER A 388 15.95 15.29 -6.82
C SER A 388 16.90 16.35 -6.24
N ALA A 389 18.17 16.35 -6.67
CA ALA A 389 19.12 17.38 -6.23
C ALA A 389 18.66 18.78 -6.67
N PRO A 390 18.85 19.83 -5.84
CA PRO A 390 18.72 21.21 -6.30
C PRO A 390 19.63 21.47 -7.51
N HIS A 391 19.14 22.22 -8.50
CA HIS A 391 19.91 22.55 -9.69
C HIS A 391 20.21 24.05 -9.78
N HIS A 392 21.14 24.40 -10.69
CA HIS A 392 21.56 25.78 -10.93
C HIS A 392 22.02 26.54 -9.69
N LEU A 393 22.74 25.85 -8.78
CA LEU A 393 23.43 26.54 -7.69
C LEU A 393 24.43 27.54 -8.30
N THR A 394 24.35 28.79 -7.87
CA THR A 394 25.34 29.83 -8.15
C THR A 394 25.78 30.48 -6.85
N ALA A 395 27.05 30.87 -6.80
CA ALA A 395 27.66 31.55 -5.67
C ALA A 395 28.34 32.83 -6.15
N THR A 396 27.92 33.98 -5.62
CA THR A 396 28.51 35.28 -5.93
C THR A 396 29.07 35.91 -4.66
N PRO A 397 30.33 36.41 -4.65
CA PRO A 397 30.85 37.09 -3.49
C PRO A 397 30.07 38.40 -3.33
N TYR A 398 29.50 38.62 -2.14
CA TYR A 398 28.73 39.83 -1.82
C TYR A 398 29.59 40.86 -1.07
N SER A 399 30.54 40.39 -0.25
CA SER A 399 31.58 41.21 0.38
C SER A 399 32.86 40.39 0.59
N SER A 400 33.86 40.97 1.26
CA SER A 400 35.05 40.23 1.72
C SER A 400 34.71 39.12 2.72
N THR A 401 33.56 39.16 3.38
CA THR A 401 33.16 38.20 4.44
C THR A 401 31.80 37.54 4.20
N SER A 402 31.22 37.73 3.02
CA SER A 402 29.90 37.16 2.70
C SER A 402 29.75 36.81 1.23
N ALA A 403 28.95 35.78 0.96
CA ALA A 403 28.61 35.32 -0.38
C ALA A 403 27.09 35.10 -0.48
N LEU A 404 26.50 35.48 -1.60
CA LEU A 404 25.11 35.22 -1.93
C LEU A 404 25.04 33.94 -2.77
N LEU A 405 24.33 32.94 -2.25
CA LEU A 405 24.01 31.69 -2.90
C LEU A 405 22.59 31.75 -3.45
N THR A 406 22.38 31.28 -4.67
CA THR A 406 21.03 31.09 -5.24
C THR A 406 20.96 29.74 -5.95
N TRP A 407 19.82 29.06 -5.87
CA TRP A 407 19.57 27.76 -6.50
C TRP A 407 18.11 27.64 -6.91
N GLU A 408 17.82 26.69 -7.79
CA GLU A 408 16.45 26.35 -8.17
C GLU A 408 15.96 25.12 -7.38
N LYS A 409 14.64 25.06 -7.15
CA LYS A 409 14.01 23.91 -6.47
C LYS A 409 14.27 22.62 -7.27
N PRO A 410 14.26 21.43 -6.64
CA PRO A 410 14.35 20.15 -7.34
C PRO A 410 13.34 20.01 -8.50
N GLU A 411 13.70 19.29 -9.57
CA GLU A 411 12.78 19.01 -10.69
C GLU A 411 11.70 17.98 -10.32
N HIS A 412 12.02 17.05 -9.41
CA HIS A 412 11.09 16.01 -8.96
C HIS A 412 10.83 16.11 -7.46
N ASN A 413 9.55 15.94 -7.07
CA ASN A 413 9.05 16.00 -5.69
C ASN A 413 9.30 17.36 -4.99
N SER A 414 9.22 18.45 -5.75
CA SER A 414 9.50 19.84 -5.33
C SER A 414 8.44 20.47 -4.45
N ASP A 415 7.22 19.94 -4.53
CA ASP A 415 6.03 20.34 -3.77
C ASP A 415 6.05 19.83 -2.32
N GLN A 416 6.94 18.88 -2.02
CA GLN A 416 7.03 18.21 -0.72
C GLN A 416 8.30 18.60 0.06
N ILE A 417 9.02 19.63 -0.39
CA ILE A 417 10.20 20.11 0.31
C ILE A 417 9.79 20.71 1.65
N ILE A 418 10.48 20.32 2.72
CA ILE A 418 10.33 20.88 4.06
C ILE A 418 11.49 21.83 4.41
N GLY A 419 12.60 21.76 3.68
CA GLY A 419 13.72 22.68 3.84
C GLY A 419 14.94 22.34 2.99
N TYR A 420 15.96 23.18 3.07
CA TYR A 420 17.26 23.00 2.43
C TYR A 420 18.40 23.05 3.44
N SER A 421 19.52 22.41 3.15
CA SER A 421 20.79 22.71 3.82
C SER A 421 21.85 23.18 2.85
N VAL A 422 22.51 24.28 3.18
CA VAL A 422 23.72 24.78 2.51
C VAL A 422 24.94 24.27 3.26
N HIS A 423 25.89 23.71 2.52
CA HIS A 423 27.18 23.26 3.02
C HIS A 423 28.27 24.13 2.41
N CYS A 424 29.27 24.47 3.22
CA CYS A 424 30.38 25.36 2.85
C CYS A 424 31.70 24.74 3.33
N GLN A 425 32.70 24.63 2.46
CA GLN A 425 34.02 24.06 2.76
C GLN A 425 35.12 24.96 2.18
N ARG A 426 36.25 25.14 2.88
CA ARG A 426 37.43 25.82 2.30
C ARG A 426 38.02 24.99 1.16
N ALA A 427 38.35 25.62 0.03
CA ALA A 427 38.85 24.93 -1.16
C ALA A 427 40.28 24.38 -0.98
N THR A 428 41.08 24.96 -0.08
CA THR A 428 42.46 24.54 0.19
C THR A 428 42.70 24.41 1.70
N GLY A 429 42.83 23.18 2.21
CA GLY A 429 43.14 22.87 3.62
C GLY A 429 42.60 21.48 4.04
N SER A 430 43.23 20.85 5.04
CA SER A 430 42.73 19.58 5.64
C SER A 430 41.62 19.78 6.68
N ASP A 431 41.40 21.02 7.09
CA ASP A 431 40.34 21.39 8.03
C ASP A 431 39.04 21.64 7.26
N ASN A 432 38.28 20.56 7.08
CA ASN A 432 36.91 20.60 6.57
C ASN A 432 36.01 21.25 7.62
N VAL A 433 35.94 22.59 7.64
CA VAL A 433 34.91 23.28 8.41
C VAL A 433 33.66 23.36 7.54
N GLU A 434 32.79 22.37 7.68
CA GLU A 434 31.49 22.31 7.02
C GLU A 434 30.48 23.10 7.85
N TYR A 435 30.09 24.28 7.35
CA TYR A 435 28.99 25.05 7.94
C TYR A 435 27.68 24.57 7.32
N GLN A 436 26.73 24.12 8.16
CA GLN A 436 25.40 23.71 7.72
C GLN A 436 24.34 24.69 8.24
N PHE A 437 23.51 25.19 7.32
CA PHE A 437 22.36 26.05 7.66
C PHE A 437 21.07 25.41 7.14
N ALA A 438 20.14 25.08 8.04
CA ALA A 438 18.82 24.62 7.67
C ALA A 438 17.92 25.82 7.32
N MET A 439 17.30 25.78 6.15
CA MET A 439 16.40 26.81 5.63
C MET A 439 14.99 26.25 5.38
N ASN A 440 14.03 27.15 5.23
CA ASN A 440 12.62 26.81 5.05
C ASN A 440 12.37 26.22 3.65
N ASN A 441 11.19 25.62 3.45
CA ASN A 441 10.80 24.96 2.20
C ASN A 441 10.79 25.86 0.94
N ASP A 442 10.54 27.16 1.10
CA ASP A 442 10.45 28.11 0.00
C ASP A 442 11.76 28.85 -0.29
N THR A 443 12.80 28.62 0.51
CA THR A 443 14.06 29.36 0.37
C THR A 443 14.86 28.84 -0.82
N THR A 444 15.21 29.74 -1.75
CA THR A 444 16.03 29.46 -2.94
C THR A 444 17.24 30.40 -3.06
N GLU A 445 17.44 31.23 -2.03
CA GLU A 445 18.54 32.18 -1.91
C GLU A 445 19.03 32.24 -0.46
N TYR A 446 20.34 32.42 -0.26
CA TYR A 446 20.94 32.54 1.07
C TYR A 446 22.21 33.38 1.07
N LEU A 447 22.25 34.39 1.95
CA LEU A 447 23.45 35.18 2.19
C LEU A 447 24.27 34.59 3.34
N ILE A 448 25.31 33.84 3.02
CA ILE A 448 26.26 33.33 4.02
C ILE A 448 27.20 34.46 4.47
N LYS A 449 27.44 34.56 5.78
CA LYS A 449 28.27 35.60 6.41
C LYS A 449 29.43 34.95 7.17
N GLU A 450 30.34 35.78 7.71
CA GLU A 450 31.48 35.36 8.52
C GLU A 450 32.50 34.49 7.79
N LEU A 451 32.57 34.61 6.45
CA LEU A 451 33.61 33.99 5.66
C LEU A 451 34.94 34.73 5.81
N ALA A 452 36.05 34.02 5.64
CA ALA A 452 37.36 34.64 5.62
C ALA A 452 37.58 35.37 4.28
N PRO A 453 38.08 36.62 4.31
CA PRO A 453 38.45 37.34 3.09
C PRO A 453 39.54 36.65 2.32
N TYR A 454 39.53 36.89 1.01
CA TYR A 454 40.54 36.37 0.09
C TYR A 454 40.77 34.86 0.26
N THR A 455 39.69 34.13 0.54
CA THR A 455 39.69 32.69 0.76
C THR A 455 38.69 32.05 -0.19
N ALA A 456 39.10 30.98 -0.86
CA ALA A 456 38.24 30.19 -1.73
C ALA A 456 37.40 29.20 -0.91
N TYR A 457 36.09 29.19 -1.18
CA TYR A 457 35.10 28.31 -0.57
C TYR A 457 34.32 27.54 -1.64
N THR A 458 34.06 26.28 -1.38
CA THR A 458 33.21 25.39 -2.17
C THR A 458 31.88 25.18 -1.46
N PHE A 459 30.78 25.33 -2.19
CA PHE A 459 29.41 25.27 -1.69
C PHE A 459 28.59 24.19 -2.39
N PHE A 460 27.70 23.50 -1.67
CA PHE A 460 26.65 22.66 -2.25
C PHE A 460 25.37 22.74 -1.41
N VAL A 461 24.23 22.41 -2.02
CA VAL A 461 22.90 22.46 -1.39
C VAL A 461 22.23 21.11 -1.43
N VAL A 462 21.53 20.75 -0.36
CA VAL A 462 20.74 19.51 -0.22
C VAL A 462 19.29 19.89 0.13
N ALA A 463 18.31 19.28 -0.53
CA ALA A 463 16.89 19.46 -0.22
C ALA A 463 16.39 18.34 0.71
N TYR A 464 15.39 18.62 1.53
CA TYR A 464 14.77 17.64 2.44
C TYR A 464 13.26 17.57 2.20
N SER A 465 12.72 16.36 2.20
CA SER A 465 11.28 16.07 2.30
C SER A 465 11.00 15.19 3.53
N PRO A 466 9.72 14.93 3.88
CA PRO A 466 9.38 13.97 4.94
C PRO A 466 9.98 12.58 4.72
N MET A 467 10.30 12.22 3.46
CA MET A 467 10.88 10.92 3.10
C MET A 467 12.41 10.86 3.25
N GLY A 468 13.10 12.01 3.35
CA GLY A 468 14.55 12.06 3.52
C GLY A 468 15.24 13.16 2.71
N ALA A 469 16.57 13.08 2.62
CA ALA A 469 17.41 14.06 1.92
C ALA A 469 17.57 13.74 0.42
N SER A 470 17.69 14.77 -0.41
CA SER A 470 18.12 14.63 -1.81
C SER A 470 19.61 14.29 -1.89
N ARG A 471 20.08 13.95 -3.10
CA ARG A 471 21.51 14.04 -3.41
C ARG A 471 22.00 15.50 -3.34
N PRO A 472 23.30 15.76 -3.08
CA PRO A 472 23.87 17.10 -3.15
C PRO A 472 23.77 17.72 -4.56
N SER A 473 23.59 19.04 -4.62
CA SER A 473 23.75 19.80 -5.86
C SER A 473 25.18 19.69 -6.40
N VAL A 474 25.37 20.06 -7.66
CA VAL A 474 26.72 20.27 -8.20
C VAL A 474 27.43 21.34 -7.36
N PRO A 475 28.65 21.09 -6.86
CA PRO A 475 29.34 22.05 -6.00
C PRO A 475 29.88 23.24 -6.79
N VAL A 476 29.93 24.42 -6.17
CA VAL A 476 30.43 25.67 -6.75
C VAL A 476 31.51 26.27 -5.88
N THR A 477 32.65 26.61 -6.47
CA THR A 477 33.77 27.26 -5.77
C THR A 477 33.84 28.75 -6.11
N VAL A 478 33.98 29.60 -5.09
CA VAL A 478 34.14 31.06 -5.25
C VAL A 478 35.17 31.59 -4.25
N GLU A 479 36.00 32.53 -4.70
CA GLU A 479 36.97 33.26 -3.87
C GLU A 479 36.34 34.55 -3.35
N MET A 480 36.47 34.79 -2.04
CA MET A 480 35.93 36.00 -1.40
C MET A 480 36.74 37.23 -1.78
N MET A 481 36.10 38.40 -1.78
CA MET A 481 36.78 39.66 -2.11
C MET A 481 37.95 39.96 -1.16
N GLU A 482 38.93 40.73 -1.64
CA GLU A 482 39.99 41.28 -0.79
C GLU A 482 39.40 42.25 0.26
N ASP A 483 40.12 42.41 1.36
CA ASP A 483 39.86 43.42 2.38
C ASP A 483 41.17 44.11 2.78
N VAL A 484 41.08 45.19 3.55
CA VAL A 484 42.26 45.79 4.17
C VAL A 484 42.85 44.83 5.22
N PRO A 485 44.19 44.83 5.42
CA PRO A 485 44.85 44.00 6.42
C PRO A 485 44.27 44.20 7.83
N SER A 486 44.02 43.10 8.55
CA SER A 486 43.38 43.15 9.89
C SER A 486 44.35 43.48 11.02
N SER A 487 45.66 43.38 10.78
CA SER A 487 46.67 43.69 11.78
C SER A 487 47.91 44.33 11.15
N PRO A 488 48.57 45.26 11.86
CA PRO A 488 49.79 45.88 11.38
C PRO A 488 50.97 44.88 11.38
N PRO A 489 51.98 45.10 10.51
CA PRO A 489 53.24 44.36 10.57
C PRO A 489 53.97 44.58 11.89
N GLN A 490 54.72 43.56 12.34
CA GLN A 490 55.55 43.68 13.53
C GLN A 490 56.85 44.43 13.21
N LEU A 491 56.99 45.65 13.75
CA LEU A 491 58.12 46.55 13.52
C LEU A 491 59.26 46.31 14.53
N ALA A 492 60.49 46.21 14.04
CA ALA A 492 61.73 46.25 14.82
C ALA A 492 62.58 47.45 14.40
N ILE A 493 63.16 48.14 15.37
CA ILE A 493 63.86 49.42 15.20
C ILE A 493 65.27 49.33 15.79
N ALA A 494 66.27 49.78 15.03
CA ALA A 494 67.66 49.86 15.49
C ALA A 494 68.34 51.15 14.96
N SER A 495 69.07 51.86 15.82
CA SER A 495 69.91 52.98 15.37
C SER A 495 71.15 52.44 14.68
N THR A 496 71.41 52.85 13.45
CA THR A 496 72.64 52.49 12.71
C THR A 496 73.70 53.59 12.84
N SER A 497 73.29 54.84 13.07
CA SER A 497 74.17 55.98 13.31
C SER A 497 73.43 57.05 14.16
N PRO A 498 74.10 58.14 14.58
CA PRO A 498 73.44 59.28 15.21
C PRO A 498 72.35 59.95 14.35
N THR A 499 72.34 59.73 13.04
CA THR A 499 71.41 60.38 12.09
C THR A 499 70.57 59.38 11.30
N GLU A 500 70.59 58.09 11.66
CA GLU A 500 69.92 57.03 10.92
C GLU A 500 69.27 55.97 11.82
N ILE A 501 68.07 55.56 11.44
CA ILE A 501 67.32 54.46 12.07
C ILE A 501 66.97 53.43 10.99
N ARG A 502 67.34 52.18 11.22
CA ARG A 502 66.93 51.02 10.42
C ARG A 502 65.65 50.41 10.99
N LEU A 503 64.69 50.19 10.11
CA LEU A 503 63.41 49.55 10.36
C LEU A 503 63.37 48.19 9.66
N THR A 504 62.94 47.14 10.35
CA THR A 504 62.71 45.82 9.78
C THR A 504 61.35 45.28 10.23
N TRP A 505 60.65 44.57 9.33
CA TRP A 505 59.36 43.95 9.63
C TRP A 505 59.21 42.62 8.89
N HIS A 506 58.27 41.79 9.34
CA HIS A 506 57.95 40.52 8.70
C HIS A 506 56.72 40.69 7.78
N PRO A 507 56.65 39.98 6.64
CA PRO A 507 55.43 39.90 5.83
C PRO A 507 54.24 39.40 6.66
N LEU A 508 53.05 39.90 6.36
CA LEU A 508 51.84 39.45 7.03
C LEU A 508 51.48 38.03 6.57
N PRO A 509 51.13 37.12 7.48
CA PRO A 509 50.50 35.85 7.12
C PRO A 509 49.24 36.09 6.26
N SER A 510 48.91 35.15 5.36
CA SER A 510 47.75 35.24 4.45
C SER A 510 46.43 35.53 5.16
N GLU A 511 46.21 34.92 6.33
CA GLU A 511 45.03 35.15 7.18
C GLU A 511 44.89 36.59 7.67
N ARG A 512 46.02 37.29 7.84
CA ARG A 512 46.08 38.68 8.36
C ARG A 512 46.21 39.71 7.25
N SER A 513 46.78 39.33 6.10
CA SER A 513 46.87 40.19 4.93
C SER A 513 45.50 40.40 4.27
N ARG A 514 44.60 39.40 4.33
CA ARG A 514 43.21 39.47 3.82
C ARG A 514 43.15 39.88 2.33
N GLY A 515 44.19 39.53 1.59
CA GLY A 515 44.45 39.98 0.22
C GLY A 515 45.94 39.97 -0.07
N THR A 516 46.30 40.36 -1.30
CA THR A 516 47.70 40.50 -1.69
C THR A 516 48.26 41.83 -1.18
N VAL A 517 49.33 41.80 -0.39
CA VAL A 517 49.96 43.02 0.14
C VAL A 517 50.67 43.78 -0.98
N THR A 518 50.20 44.99 -1.28
CA THR A 518 50.72 45.83 -2.38
C THR A 518 51.78 46.83 -1.90
N HIS A 519 51.58 47.44 -0.73
CA HIS A 519 52.44 48.49 -0.17
C HIS A 519 52.51 48.44 1.36
N TYR A 520 53.57 49.03 1.93
CA TYR A 520 53.66 49.39 3.35
C TYR A 520 53.82 50.90 3.48
N ARG A 521 53.18 51.50 4.48
CA ARG A 521 53.35 52.91 4.84
C ARG A 521 54.03 53.02 6.19
N ILE A 522 55.13 53.76 6.22
CA ILE A 522 55.92 54.07 7.41
C ILE A 522 55.65 55.52 7.77
N GLU A 523 55.15 55.77 8.96
CA GLU A 523 54.91 57.11 9.47
C GLU A 523 55.86 57.40 10.63
N TYR A 524 56.49 58.58 10.63
CA TYR A 524 57.40 58.98 11.69
C TYR A 524 57.31 60.48 12.01
N SER A 525 57.55 60.84 13.26
CA SER A 525 57.66 62.25 13.69
C SER A 525 58.61 62.36 14.88
N THR A 526 59.08 63.58 15.16
CA THR A 526 59.73 63.86 16.44
C THR A 526 58.67 63.98 17.55
N LEU A 527 59.06 63.82 18.82
CA LEU A 527 58.16 64.11 19.96
C LEU A 527 57.90 65.62 20.15
N VAL A 528 58.81 66.47 19.68
CA VAL A 528 58.73 67.94 19.81
C VAL A 528 57.78 68.53 18.75
N GLN A 529 57.74 67.94 17.55
CA GLN A 529 56.85 68.32 16.46
C GLN A 529 55.87 67.18 16.17
N ALA A 530 55.10 66.77 17.19
CA ALA A 530 54.18 65.65 17.09
C ALA A 530 53.14 65.83 15.96
N ASP A 531 52.75 67.07 15.66
CA ASP A 531 51.74 67.37 14.63
C ASP A 531 52.27 67.29 13.19
N SER A 532 53.60 67.20 13.01
CA SER A 532 54.25 67.07 11.69
C SER A 532 54.67 65.61 11.44
N VAL A 533 53.72 64.78 11.03
CA VAL A 533 53.96 63.37 10.69
C VAL A 533 54.43 63.25 9.25
N PHE A 534 55.64 62.71 9.07
CA PHE A 534 56.18 62.32 7.77
C PHE A 534 55.73 60.91 7.43
N SER A 535 55.43 60.64 6.15
CA SER A 535 55.04 59.31 5.66
C SER A 535 55.87 58.90 4.45
N VAL A 536 56.23 57.61 4.40
CA VAL A 536 56.94 57.00 3.28
C VAL A 536 56.26 55.68 2.91
N GLU A 537 56.04 55.46 1.62
CA GLU A 537 55.45 54.23 1.11
C GLU A 537 56.49 53.38 0.38
N VAL A 538 56.50 52.08 0.68
CA VAL A 538 57.39 51.09 0.06
C VAL A 538 56.57 49.95 -0.52
N ARG A 539 57.10 49.27 -1.53
CA ARG A 539 56.42 48.13 -2.18
C ARG A 539 56.24 46.97 -1.19
N GLY A 540 55.17 46.19 -1.36
CA GLY A 540 54.79 45.09 -0.45
C GLY A 540 55.77 43.92 -0.38
N ASN A 541 56.75 43.84 -1.29
CA ASN A 541 57.85 42.88 -1.22
C ASN A 541 59.05 43.37 -0.39
N VAL A 542 59.02 44.60 0.12
CA VAL A 542 60.06 45.18 0.97
C VAL A 542 59.78 44.87 2.43
N THR A 543 60.81 44.41 3.16
CA THR A 543 60.73 44.05 4.59
C THR A 543 61.70 44.86 5.48
N GLN A 544 62.42 45.82 4.90
CA GLN A 544 63.33 46.70 5.61
C GLN A 544 63.40 48.08 4.96
N PHE A 545 63.55 49.13 5.76
CA PHE A 545 63.70 50.51 5.30
C PHE A 545 64.61 51.31 6.25
N THR A 546 65.34 52.31 5.76
CA THR A 546 66.23 53.14 6.59
C THR A 546 65.80 54.59 6.55
N LEU A 547 65.42 55.13 7.70
CA LEU A 547 65.20 56.57 7.89
C LEU A 547 66.56 57.26 8.02
N ARG A 548 66.77 58.33 7.25
CA ARG A 548 68.02 59.09 7.19
C ARG A 548 67.78 60.55 7.56
N GLU A 549 68.86 61.30 7.74
CA GLU A 549 68.83 62.75 8.03
C GLU A 549 68.11 63.09 9.35
N LEU A 550 68.24 62.20 10.34
CA LEU A 550 67.65 62.38 11.66
C LEU A 550 68.55 63.21 12.58
N GLU A 551 67.96 63.91 13.55
CA GLU A 551 68.71 64.65 14.56
C GLU A 551 69.31 63.71 15.61
N PRO A 552 70.61 63.86 15.97
CA PRO A 552 71.24 63.08 17.04
C PRO A 552 70.60 63.33 18.40
N ASN A 553 70.58 62.28 19.23
CA ASN A 553 70.03 62.30 20.59
C ASN A 553 68.52 62.65 20.68
N GLN A 554 67.79 62.63 19.56
CA GLN A 554 66.39 63.01 19.49
C GLN A 554 65.47 61.79 19.53
N VAL A 555 64.31 61.91 20.17
CA VAL A 555 63.31 60.83 20.22
C VAL A 555 62.34 60.95 19.06
N TYR A 556 62.33 59.93 18.23
CA TYR A 556 61.37 59.75 17.14
C TYR A 556 60.30 58.74 17.56
N ARG A 557 59.07 58.94 17.08
CA ARG A 557 58.02 57.92 17.09
C ARG A 557 57.83 57.41 15.67
N VAL A 558 57.74 56.08 15.51
CA VAL A 558 57.55 55.42 14.20
C VAL A 558 56.39 54.43 14.30
N ARG A 559 55.58 54.33 13.25
CA ARG A 559 54.57 53.28 13.08
C ARG A 559 54.51 52.79 11.64
N ILE A 560 53.97 51.59 11.42
CA ILE A 560 53.85 50.96 10.10
C ILE A 560 52.45 50.42 9.84
N SER A 561 51.93 50.59 8.64
CA SER A 561 50.70 49.94 8.15
C SER A 561 50.97 49.20 6.83
N ALA A 562 50.17 48.16 6.56
CA ALA A 562 50.19 47.41 5.31
C ALA A 562 48.96 47.75 4.47
N ALA A 563 49.06 47.65 3.15
CA ALA A 563 47.94 47.84 2.23
C ALA A 563 47.75 46.64 1.30
N THR A 564 46.48 46.34 0.98
CA THR A 564 46.07 45.45 -0.12
C THR A 564 45.67 46.27 -1.35
N GLY A 565 45.06 45.65 -2.36
CA GLY A 565 44.44 46.38 -3.48
C GLY A 565 43.29 47.30 -3.05
N ILE A 566 42.73 47.08 -1.84
CA ILE A 566 41.62 47.86 -1.28
C ILE A 566 42.10 49.12 -0.55
N GLY A 567 43.21 49.05 0.20
CA GLY A 567 43.72 50.19 0.96
C GLY A 567 44.56 49.79 2.17
N PHE A 568 44.96 50.79 2.96
CA PHE A 568 45.78 50.62 4.17
C PHE A 568 44.94 50.09 5.33
N GLY A 569 45.44 49.03 5.96
CA GLY A 569 44.90 48.49 7.21
C GLY A 569 45.29 49.34 8.42
N VAL A 570 44.94 48.83 9.60
CA VAL A 570 45.22 49.51 10.88
C VAL A 570 46.74 49.70 11.06
N PRO A 571 47.23 50.93 11.33
CA PRO A 571 48.64 51.16 11.61
C PRO A 571 49.07 50.59 12.95
N SER A 572 50.35 50.25 13.09
CA SER A 572 50.92 49.82 14.36
C SER A 572 50.83 50.91 15.42
N ASP A 573 50.96 50.50 16.68
CA ASP A 573 51.21 51.47 17.74
C ASP A 573 52.48 52.28 17.44
N TRP A 574 52.51 53.52 17.93
CA TRP A 574 53.69 54.36 17.86
C TRP A 574 54.81 53.77 18.73
N VAL A 575 55.91 53.37 18.09
CA VAL A 575 57.12 52.91 18.78
C VAL A 575 58.08 54.08 18.88
N GLN A 576 58.44 54.46 20.11
CA GLN A 576 59.42 55.50 20.37
C GLN A 576 60.84 54.93 20.33
N HIS A 577 61.75 55.63 19.66
CA HIS A 577 63.15 55.24 19.56
C HIS A 577 64.04 56.48 19.56
N GLN A 578 65.10 56.47 20.38
CA GLN A 578 66.04 57.58 20.48
C GLN A 578 67.24 57.33 19.56
N THR A 579 67.59 58.33 18.73
CA THR A 579 68.83 58.29 17.94
C THR A 579 70.06 58.36 18.84
N LEU A 580 71.18 57.81 18.37
CA LEU A 580 72.42 57.83 19.16
C LEU A 580 72.88 59.28 19.38
N ALA A 581 73.38 59.58 20.58
CA ALA A 581 74.04 60.86 20.85
C ALA A 581 75.35 60.96 20.05
N ARG A 582 75.77 62.18 19.71
CA ARG A 582 77.13 62.39 19.22
C ARG A 582 78.11 62.05 20.34
N TYR A 583 79.11 61.24 20.02
CA TYR A 583 80.14 60.79 20.95
C TYR A 583 80.91 62.00 21.50
N ASP A 584 80.87 62.23 22.82
CA ASP A 584 81.58 63.30 23.53
C ASP A 584 82.48 62.70 24.63
N ASP A 585 83.79 62.82 24.47
CA ASP A 585 84.85 62.12 25.23
C ASP A 585 85.12 62.70 26.65
N ARG A 586 84.35 63.69 27.13
CA ARG A 586 84.80 64.53 28.27
C ARG A 586 84.15 64.31 29.64
N ASN A 587 83.28 63.32 29.86
CA ASN A 587 82.68 63.16 31.21
C ASN A 587 82.27 61.70 31.60
N PRO A 588 83.08 60.96 32.40
CA PRO A 588 82.81 59.56 32.74
C PRO A 588 81.89 59.33 33.97
N SER A 589 81.35 60.39 34.58
CA SER A 589 80.71 60.30 35.91
C SER A 589 79.20 60.02 35.91
N ASN A 590 78.58 59.86 34.73
CA ASN A 590 77.17 59.48 34.62
C ASN A 590 77.06 58.08 34.01
N SER A 591 77.26 57.04 34.82
CA SER A 591 77.01 55.66 34.39
C SER A 591 75.49 55.43 34.29
N VAL A 592 74.90 55.86 33.17
CA VAL A 592 73.48 55.63 32.86
C VAL A 592 73.26 54.13 32.69
N ILE A 593 72.46 53.52 33.58
CA ILE A 593 72.01 52.13 33.40
C ILE A 593 70.98 52.15 32.26
N PHE A 594 71.32 51.51 31.14
CA PHE A 594 70.45 51.50 29.97
C PHE A 594 69.18 50.71 30.24
N ALA A 595 68.09 51.07 29.57
CA ALA A 595 66.85 50.30 29.65
C ALA A 595 67.06 48.87 29.13
N PRO A 596 66.35 47.87 29.69
CA PRO A 596 66.33 46.54 29.12
C PRO A 596 65.83 46.60 27.66
N THR A 597 66.43 45.78 26.80
CA THR A 597 66.15 45.79 25.35
C THR A 597 65.08 44.77 24.98
N GLU A 598 64.44 44.92 23.82
CA GLU A 598 63.40 44.00 23.33
C GLU A 598 62.29 43.67 24.34
N LEU A 599 61.73 44.69 25.01
CA LEU A 599 60.55 44.49 25.85
C LEU A 599 59.36 44.04 24.98
N LYS A 600 58.91 42.79 25.16
CA LYS A 600 57.74 42.21 24.48
C LYS A 600 56.74 41.76 25.53
N VAL A 601 55.50 42.25 25.42
CA VAL A 601 54.38 41.83 26.27
C VAL A 601 53.36 41.10 25.40
N ARG A 602 53.10 39.83 25.72
CA ARG A 602 51.99 39.07 25.11
C ARG A 602 50.79 39.15 26.04
N ALA A 603 49.74 39.83 25.58
CA ALA A 603 48.50 39.97 26.32
C ALA A 603 47.54 38.84 25.96
N HIS A 604 46.89 38.25 26.97
CA HIS A 604 45.79 37.31 26.85
C HIS A 604 44.62 37.81 27.72
N MET A 605 43.45 37.17 27.66
CA MET A 605 42.23 37.60 28.37
C MET A 605 42.44 38.09 29.82
N ASN A 606 43.25 37.39 30.62
CA ASN A 606 43.47 37.70 32.04
C ASN A 606 44.96 37.72 32.46
N THR A 607 45.89 37.70 31.50
CA THR A 607 47.32 37.66 31.79
C THR A 607 48.13 38.55 30.85
N LEU A 608 49.27 39.05 31.33
CA LEU A 608 50.30 39.71 30.53
C LEU A 608 51.63 38.97 30.73
N ASN A 609 52.13 38.33 29.68
CA ASN A 609 53.46 37.72 29.71
C ASN A 609 54.51 38.74 29.24
N VAL A 610 55.28 39.28 30.18
CA VAL A 610 56.27 40.33 29.95
C VAL A 610 57.65 39.68 29.78
N THR A 611 58.34 39.97 28.69
CA THR A 611 59.67 39.41 28.35
C THR A 611 60.61 40.52 27.92
N TRP A 612 61.89 40.43 28.29
CA TRP A 612 62.91 41.43 27.92
C TRP A 612 64.31 40.82 27.86
N HIS A 613 65.17 41.44 27.07
CA HIS A 613 66.60 41.17 27.02
C HIS A 613 67.36 42.07 28.02
N PRO A 614 68.56 41.62 28.49
CA PRO A 614 69.33 42.39 29.45
C PRO A 614 69.69 43.79 28.95
N SER A 615 69.84 44.74 29.87
CA SER A 615 70.42 46.06 29.55
C SER A 615 71.84 45.90 28.94
N PRO A 616 72.22 46.68 27.92
CA PRO A 616 73.55 46.63 27.31
C PRO A 616 74.72 46.68 28.32
N ASN A 617 74.59 47.45 29.41
CA ASN A 617 75.54 47.48 30.53
C ASN A 617 75.12 46.57 31.72
N HIS A 618 74.72 45.34 31.42
CA HIS A 618 74.22 44.34 32.38
C HIS A 618 75.18 44.00 33.55
N THR A 619 76.47 44.29 33.44
CA THR A 619 77.46 44.06 34.51
C THR A 619 77.18 44.92 35.74
N LEU A 620 76.70 46.16 35.55
CA LEU A 620 76.36 47.13 36.59
C LEU A 620 74.99 46.90 37.25
N VAL A 621 74.19 45.97 36.73
CA VAL A 621 72.81 45.71 37.16
C VAL A 621 72.78 44.78 38.37
N SER A 622 72.07 45.16 39.42
CA SER A 622 71.79 44.35 40.62
C SER A 622 70.47 43.58 40.53
N GLY A 623 69.51 44.08 39.74
CA GLY A 623 68.21 43.43 39.52
C GLY A 623 67.33 44.23 38.57
N TYR A 624 66.07 43.79 38.39
CA TYR A 624 65.06 44.50 37.60
C TYR A 624 63.86 44.85 38.47
N LYS A 625 63.19 45.96 38.17
CA LYS A 625 61.87 46.30 38.70
C LYS A 625 60.88 46.28 37.55
N LEU A 626 59.72 45.68 37.79
CA LEU A 626 58.59 45.61 36.87
C LEU A 626 57.42 46.30 37.56
N SER A 627 56.87 47.37 36.99
CA SER A 627 55.64 47.98 37.49
C SER A 627 54.51 47.90 36.49
N TYR A 628 53.28 47.68 36.95
CA TYR A 628 52.09 47.72 36.11
C TYR A 628 50.94 48.49 36.76
N ARG A 629 50.11 49.13 35.94
CA ARG A 629 48.86 49.80 36.35
C ARG A 629 47.81 49.75 35.25
N GLU A 630 46.54 49.73 35.65
CA GLU A 630 45.42 49.94 34.73
C GLU A 630 45.33 51.42 34.34
N VAL A 631 45.01 51.71 33.08
CA VAL A 631 44.96 53.07 32.55
C VAL A 631 43.51 53.54 32.35
N ASP A 632 42.58 52.61 32.07
CA ASP A 632 41.17 52.89 31.75
C ASP A 632 40.25 52.95 32.99
N SER A 633 40.80 53.23 34.17
CA SER A 633 40.05 53.28 35.45
C SER A 633 39.77 54.73 35.86
N ASP A 634 38.51 55.06 36.16
CA ASP A 634 38.11 56.36 36.73
C ASP A 634 38.59 56.55 38.18
N GLU A 635 38.97 55.46 38.87
CA GLU A 635 39.69 55.52 40.15
C GLU A 635 41.21 55.60 39.92
N PRO A 636 41.99 56.28 40.78
CA PRO A 636 43.45 56.33 40.66
C PRO A 636 44.05 54.93 40.76
N ALA A 637 44.43 54.36 39.62
CA ALA A 637 44.90 52.98 39.53
C ALA A 637 46.14 52.74 40.43
N LYS A 638 46.02 51.80 41.36
CA LYS A 638 47.12 51.41 42.26
C LYS A 638 48.26 50.80 41.43
N THR A 639 49.42 51.46 41.45
CA THR A 639 50.61 50.99 40.71
C THR A 639 51.28 49.87 41.48
N HIS A 640 51.33 48.67 40.89
CA HIS A 640 51.95 47.50 41.49
C HIS A 640 53.38 47.40 40.98
N THR A 641 54.37 47.27 41.88
CA THR A 641 55.79 47.15 41.53
C THR A 641 56.39 45.87 42.10
N ILE A 642 57.04 45.10 41.24
CA ILE A 642 57.64 43.80 41.53
C ILE A 642 59.15 43.91 41.36
N ARG A 643 59.92 43.51 42.38
CA ARG A 643 61.39 43.40 42.30
C ARG A 643 61.79 42.01 41.84
N LEU A 644 62.66 41.95 40.85
CA LEU A 644 63.11 40.75 40.17
C LEU A 644 64.64 40.62 40.24
N ARG A 645 65.12 39.37 40.24
CA ARG A 645 66.57 39.06 40.34
C ARG A 645 67.31 39.45 39.05
N LYS A 646 68.63 39.69 39.13
CA LYS A 646 69.51 40.04 37.98
C LYS A 646 69.38 39.10 36.76
N LYS A 647 69.08 37.82 36.98
CA LYS A 647 68.92 36.81 35.92
C LYS A 647 67.52 36.76 35.30
N ALA A 648 66.53 37.51 35.81
CA ALA A 648 65.17 37.51 35.26
C ALA A 648 65.15 38.08 33.83
N ARG A 649 64.41 37.41 32.93
CA ARG A 649 64.18 37.80 31.53
C ARG A 649 62.71 37.81 31.15
N SER A 650 61.86 37.31 32.04
CA SER A 650 60.41 37.27 31.84
C SER A 650 59.68 37.28 33.17
N HIS A 651 58.41 37.69 33.13
CA HIS A 651 57.49 37.61 34.25
C HIS A 651 56.05 37.56 33.74
N LEU A 652 55.24 36.65 34.30
CA LEU A 652 53.83 36.52 33.96
C LEU A 652 52.99 37.27 35.00
N LEU A 653 52.26 38.29 34.56
CA LEU A 653 51.26 38.97 35.36
C LEU A 653 49.91 38.27 35.16
N THR A 654 49.24 37.92 36.25
CA THR A 654 47.94 37.24 36.25
C THR A 654 46.89 38.08 36.98
N GLY A 655 45.60 37.83 36.71
CA GLY A 655 44.51 38.56 37.35
C GLY A 655 44.19 39.91 36.68
N MET A 656 44.53 40.05 35.41
CA MET A 656 44.20 41.24 34.62
C MET A 656 42.73 41.19 34.21
N ALA A 657 42.05 42.33 34.13
CA ALA A 657 40.68 42.39 33.62
C ALA A 657 40.69 42.31 32.07
N PRO A 658 39.74 41.60 31.44
CA PRO A 658 39.65 41.51 29.99
C PRO A 658 39.25 42.86 29.35
N ASN A 659 39.73 43.13 28.15
CA ASN A 659 39.51 44.37 27.39
C ASN A 659 39.93 45.68 28.10
N ARG A 660 40.85 45.63 29.07
CA ARG A 660 41.34 46.80 29.80
C ARG A 660 42.74 47.19 29.36
N GLN A 661 43.02 48.49 29.36
CA GLN A 661 44.33 49.03 28.98
C GLN A 661 45.28 49.06 30.18
N TYR A 662 46.49 48.56 29.98
CA TYR A 662 47.53 48.49 31.01
C TYR A 662 48.82 49.17 30.56
N GLU A 663 49.50 49.81 31.51
CA GLU A 663 50.85 50.35 31.36
C GLU A 663 51.82 49.47 32.14
N VAL A 664 52.85 48.95 31.48
CA VAL A 664 53.90 48.10 32.06
C VAL A 664 55.26 48.77 31.87
N LYS A 665 56.03 48.89 32.94
CA LYS A 665 57.38 49.47 32.94
C LYS A 665 58.39 48.47 33.47
N VAL A 666 59.53 48.32 32.80
CA VAL A 666 60.66 47.51 33.24
C VAL A 666 61.93 48.34 33.26
N TRP A 667 62.65 48.35 34.37
CA TRP A 667 63.96 48.99 34.44
C TRP A 667 64.93 48.17 35.27
N ALA A 668 66.21 48.27 34.91
CA ALA A 668 67.30 47.71 35.69
C ALA A 668 67.65 48.66 36.85
N PHE A 669 68.10 48.13 37.98
CA PHE A 669 68.60 48.93 39.11
C PHE A 669 69.96 48.44 39.58
N SER A 670 70.80 49.35 40.09
CA SER A 670 72.05 49.03 40.81
C SER A 670 71.88 49.21 42.32
N LYS A 671 72.97 49.12 43.10
CA LYS A 671 72.92 49.37 44.56
C LYS A 671 72.60 50.83 44.92
N GLN A 672 72.79 51.77 44.00
CA GLN A 672 72.72 53.22 44.29
C GLN A 672 71.72 53.99 43.42
N VAL A 673 71.40 53.51 42.20
CA VAL A 673 70.52 54.22 41.25
C VAL A 673 69.61 53.27 40.47
N ASP A 674 68.42 53.76 40.12
CA ASP A 674 67.52 53.13 39.15
C ASP A 674 67.91 53.57 37.72
N GLY A 675 67.83 52.64 36.77
CA GLY A 675 68.15 52.88 35.36
C GLY A 675 66.99 53.41 34.53
N ALA A 676 67.26 53.61 33.24
CA ALA A 676 66.25 54.02 32.28
C ALA A 676 65.14 52.95 32.12
N VAL A 677 63.93 53.42 31.83
CA VAL A 677 62.71 52.61 31.82
C VAL A 677 62.35 52.18 30.40
N ALA A 678 62.14 50.88 30.22
CA ALA A 678 61.42 50.34 29.06
C ALA A 678 59.92 50.34 29.37
N LEU A 679 59.12 50.98 28.50
CA LEU A 679 57.68 51.17 28.67
C LEU A 679 56.91 50.38 27.62
N TRP A 680 55.86 49.69 28.04
CA TRP A 680 54.85 49.10 27.17
C TRP A 680 53.46 49.58 27.60
N LYS A 681 52.58 49.85 26.63
CA LYS A 681 51.16 50.12 26.85
C LYS A 681 50.36 49.26 25.87
N GLY A 682 49.30 48.62 26.34
CA GLY A 682 48.42 47.84 25.48
C GLY A 682 47.19 47.31 26.21
N ARG A 683 46.26 46.71 25.45
CA ARG A 683 45.00 46.16 25.96
C ARG A 683 45.07 44.64 26.12
N THR A 684 44.41 44.12 27.15
CA THR A 684 44.08 42.69 27.24
C THR A 684 43.00 42.31 26.23
N GLU A 685 42.97 41.05 25.81
CA GLU A 685 41.98 40.55 24.85
C GLU A 685 40.55 40.65 25.42
N LYS A 686 39.55 40.81 24.55
CA LYS A 686 38.13 40.81 24.93
C LYS A 686 37.72 39.42 25.44
N ALA A 687 36.88 39.39 26.46
CA ALA A 687 36.21 38.15 26.86
C ALA A 687 35.36 37.65 25.69
N HIS A 688 35.47 36.35 25.35
CA HIS A 688 34.63 35.74 24.32
C HIS A 688 33.15 35.82 24.76
N VAL A 689 32.37 36.64 24.08
CA VAL A 689 30.91 36.68 24.20
C VAL A 689 30.36 35.55 23.35
N ARG A 690 29.73 34.55 23.98
CA ARG A 690 28.97 33.52 23.25
C ARG A 690 27.66 34.17 22.80
N PRO A 691 27.34 34.21 21.49
CA PRO A 691 26.03 34.68 21.04
C PRO A 691 24.93 33.75 21.58
N SER A 692 23.78 34.33 21.96
CA SER A 692 22.56 33.60 22.32
C SER A 692 22.16 32.65 21.18
N PRO A 693 21.72 31.42 21.47
CA PRO A 693 21.47 30.43 20.44
C PRO A 693 20.23 30.86 19.63
N LEU A 694 20.43 31.01 18.33
CA LEU A 694 19.37 30.75 17.35
C LEU A 694 18.81 29.34 17.59
N PRO A 695 17.55 29.05 17.20
CA PRO A 695 16.99 27.71 17.30
C PRO A 695 17.98 26.69 16.74
N MET A 696 18.41 25.75 17.60
CA MET A 696 19.43 24.78 17.23
C MET A 696 18.89 23.93 16.07
N PRO A 697 19.65 23.76 14.98
CA PRO A 697 19.20 22.93 13.87
C PRO A 697 19.03 21.47 14.30
N PRO A 698 18.17 20.70 13.61
CA PRO A 698 18.07 19.26 13.83
C PRO A 698 19.43 18.57 13.71
N PRO A 699 19.72 17.54 14.54
CA PRO A 699 20.98 16.82 14.47
C PRO A 699 21.12 16.06 13.13
N LEU A 700 22.35 15.94 12.64
CA LEU A 700 22.65 15.31 11.34
C LEU A 700 22.38 13.80 11.33
N PRO A 701 21.95 13.22 10.20
CA PRO A 701 21.76 11.77 10.09
C PRO A 701 23.10 11.04 10.31
N PRO A 702 23.07 9.83 10.91
CA PRO A 702 24.25 8.99 11.07
C PRO A 702 24.85 8.55 9.72
N SER A 703 26.15 8.26 9.75
CA SER A 703 26.93 7.86 8.57
C SER A 703 27.37 6.39 8.67
N SER A 704 27.89 5.83 7.57
CA SER A 704 28.52 4.49 7.55
C SER A 704 27.58 3.38 8.05
N ILE A 705 26.33 3.39 7.62
CA ILE A 705 25.32 2.41 8.06
C ILE A 705 25.63 1.05 7.43
N GLN A 706 25.64 0.01 8.25
CA GLN A 706 25.88 -1.35 7.81
C GLN A 706 24.81 -2.26 8.41
N ALA A 707 24.08 -2.92 7.52
CA ALA A 707 23.09 -3.93 7.85
C ALA A 707 23.68 -5.32 7.60
N LYS A 708 23.35 -6.28 8.45
CA LYS A 708 23.70 -7.69 8.27
C LYS A 708 22.58 -8.57 8.77
N ALA A 709 22.12 -9.51 7.94
CA ALA A 709 21.18 -10.52 8.37
C ALA A 709 21.71 -11.34 9.57
N ASN A 710 20.89 -11.49 10.62
CA ASN A 710 21.26 -12.24 11.82
C ASN A 710 20.51 -13.57 11.92
N SER A 711 19.22 -13.58 11.56
CA SER A 711 18.39 -14.80 11.45
C SER A 711 17.33 -14.65 10.36
N SER A 712 16.43 -15.63 10.23
CA SER A 712 15.24 -15.50 9.36
C SER A 712 14.28 -14.40 9.82
N THR A 713 14.36 -13.96 11.07
CA THR A 713 13.42 -12.96 11.64
C THR A 713 14.13 -11.74 12.23
N SER A 714 15.43 -11.60 11.98
CA SER A 714 16.19 -10.48 12.54
C SER A 714 17.36 -9.99 11.68
N ILE A 715 17.59 -8.68 11.74
CA ILE A 715 18.69 -7.98 11.07
C ILE A 715 19.45 -7.14 12.10
N TRP A 716 20.77 -7.22 12.06
CA TRP A 716 21.65 -6.43 12.91
C TRP A 716 22.11 -5.17 12.16
N LEU A 717 22.04 -4.01 12.80
CA LEU A 717 22.36 -2.72 12.19
C LEU A 717 23.39 -1.97 13.05
N ARG A 718 24.48 -1.48 12.42
CA ARG A 718 25.46 -0.56 13.03
C ARG A 718 25.64 0.70 12.20
N TRP A 719 26.01 1.79 12.86
CA TRP A 719 26.33 3.05 12.21
C TRP A 719 27.43 3.81 12.96
N GLU A 720 27.94 4.87 12.35
CA GLU A 720 28.82 5.82 13.00
C GLU A 720 28.04 7.08 13.35
N LYS A 721 28.31 7.62 14.54
CA LYS A 721 27.76 8.91 14.95
C LYS A 721 28.17 10.01 13.95
N PRO A 722 27.34 11.04 13.71
CA PRO A 722 27.73 12.18 12.88
C PRO A 722 29.01 12.82 13.39
N ARG A 723 29.95 13.10 12.47
CA ARG A 723 31.26 13.69 12.81
C ARG A 723 31.15 15.09 13.39
N PHE A 724 30.11 15.82 13.00
CA PHE A 724 29.80 17.16 13.47
C PHE A 724 28.34 17.21 13.89
N SER A 725 28.06 17.56 15.15
CA SER A 725 26.72 17.89 15.62
C SER A 725 26.88 18.94 16.71
N ASN A 726 26.33 20.12 16.48
CA ASN A 726 26.21 21.17 17.49
C ASN A 726 25.13 20.82 18.54
N VAL A 727 24.35 19.76 18.30
CA VAL A 727 23.33 19.23 19.20
C VAL A 727 23.83 17.94 19.86
N ARG A 728 23.60 17.81 21.18
CA ARG A 728 23.88 16.57 21.92
C ARG A 728 22.89 15.49 21.46
N ILE A 729 23.41 14.42 20.87
CA ILE A 729 22.61 13.25 20.48
C ILE A 729 22.28 12.44 21.74
N ILE A 730 20.99 12.14 21.92
CA ILE A 730 20.48 11.39 23.07
C ILE A 730 20.24 9.93 22.71
N ASN A 731 19.66 9.69 21.54
CA ASN A 731 19.41 8.37 20.99
C ASN A 731 19.30 8.44 19.46
N TYR A 732 19.07 7.30 18.84
CA TYR A 732 18.83 7.14 17.41
C TYR A 732 17.48 6.48 17.20
N THR A 733 16.77 6.89 16.14
CA THR A 733 15.57 6.21 15.67
C THR A 733 15.89 5.52 14.36
N VAL A 734 15.63 4.22 14.28
CA VAL A 734 15.74 3.40 13.08
C VAL A 734 14.36 3.22 12.48
N ARG A 735 14.19 3.60 11.22
CA ARG A 735 13.03 3.18 10.42
C ARG A 735 13.37 1.87 9.73
N CYS A 736 12.41 0.94 9.75
CA CYS A 736 12.52 -0.36 9.12
C CYS A 736 11.20 -0.68 8.43
N SER A 737 11.25 -1.01 7.15
CA SER A 737 10.07 -1.34 6.36
C SER A 737 10.42 -2.36 5.29
N PRO A 738 9.51 -3.29 4.92
CA PRO A 738 9.73 -4.15 3.76
C PRO A 738 10.05 -3.31 2.52
N ALA A 739 11.08 -3.68 1.77
CA ALA A 739 11.57 -2.91 0.63
C ALA A 739 10.47 -2.72 -0.42
N GLY A 740 10.34 -1.49 -0.93
CA GLY A 740 9.28 -1.11 -1.86
C GLY A 740 7.86 -1.05 -1.27
N THR A 741 7.67 -1.21 0.06
CA THR A 741 6.35 -1.08 0.68
C THR A 741 5.88 0.37 0.66
N THR A 742 4.64 0.60 0.26
CA THR A 742 3.96 1.90 0.38
C THR A 742 2.92 1.90 1.50
N ASN A 743 2.83 0.80 2.27
CA ASN A 743 1.94 0.71 3.40
C ASN A 743 2.63 1.25 4.67
N ALA A 744 2.21 2.44 5.10
CA ALA A 744 2.75 3.09 6.29
C ALA A 744 2.62 2.24 7.57
N SER A 745 1.62 1.34 7.64
CA SER A 745 1.44 0.44 8.79
C SER A 745 2.52 -0.64 8.89
N LEU A 746 3.26 -0.90 7.81
CA LEU A 746 4.38 -1.85 7.79
C LEU A 746 5.72 -1.17 8.10
N VAL A 747 5.72 0.15 8.27
CA VAL A 747 6.90 0.91 8.71
C VAL A 747 6.98 0.83 10.22
N SER A 748 8.06 0.24 10.71
CA SER A 748 8.36 0.08 12.12
C SER A 748 9.47 1.03 12.51
N TYR A 749 9.31 1.70 13.65
CA TYR A 749 10.35 2.53 14.26
C TYR A 749 10.91 1.84 15.50
N ARG A 750 12.23 1.84 15.65
CA ARG A 750 12.94 1.32 16.83
C ARG A 750 13.92 2.37 17.31
N THR A 751 14.12 2.48 18.61
CA THR A 751 15.07 3.42 19.18
C THR A 751 16.25 2.70 19.81
N SER A 752 17.45 3.28 19.68
CA SER A 752 18.66 2.79 20.34
C SER A 752 19.43 3.95 20.97
N SER A 753 19.93 3.75 22.18
CA SER A 753 20.84 4.70 22.84
C SER A 753 22.30 4.53 22.42
N THR A 754 22.62 3.44 21.73
CA THR A 754 23.96 3.11 21.21
C THR A 754 23.98 3.20 19.68
N GLN A 755 25.16 3.05 19.07
CA GLN A 755 25.33 3.08 17.60
C GLN A 755 25.06 1.74 16.91
N GLU A 756 24.29 0.87 17.56
CA GLU A 756 23.90 -0.44 17.06
C GLU A 756 22.50 -0.83 17.56
N ILE A 757 21.80 -1.68 16.81
CA ILE A 757 20.54 -2.29 17.22
C ILE A 757 20.33 -3.63 16.51
N LEU A 758 19.72 -4.59 17.22
CA LEU A 758 19.15 -5.79 16.63
C LEU A 758 17.65 -5.57 16.38
N LEU A 759 17.22 -5.67 15.13
CA LEU A 759 15.82 -5.57 14.73
C LEU A 759 15.20 -6.96 14.72
N GLU A 760 14.31 -7.24 15.67
CA GLU A 760 13.62 -8.53 15.82
C GLU A 760 12.14 -8.47 15.37
N GLY A 761 11.57 -9.64 15.08
CA GLY A 761 10.17 -9.79 14.67
C GLY A 761 9.92 -9.48 13.20
N LEU A 762 10.95 -9.61 12.35
CA LEU A 762 10.86 -9.42 10.91
C LEU A 762 10.34 -10.69 10.23
N LYS A 763 9.80 -10.54 9.01
CA LYS A 763 9.35 -11.67 8.20
C LYS A 763 10.53 -12.41 7.57
N PRO A 764 10.51 -13.76 7.52
CA PRO A 764 11.47 -14.56 6.78
C PRO A 764 11.58 -14.21 5.30
N PHE A 765 12.78 -14.36 4.75
CA PHE A 765 13.10 -14.16 3.33
C PHE A 765 12.52 -12.88 2.73
N THR A 766 12.49 -11.82 3.53
CA THR A 766 11.89 -10.54 3.16
C THR A 766 12.99 -9.50 3.09
N ARG A 767 13.02 -8.75 1.99
CA ARG A 767 13.92 -7.61 1.84
C ARG A 767 13.38 -6.42 2.62
N TYR A 768 14.24 -5.74 3.39
CA TYR A 768 13.91 -4.57 4.18
C TYR A 768 14.75 -3.37 3.76
N GLU A 769 14.13 -2.20 3.79
CA GLU A 769 14.75 -0.88 3.70
C GLU A 769 14.89 -0.30 5.11
N LEU A 770 16.11 0.14 5.44
CA LEU A 770 16.52 0.57 6.77
C LEU A 770 17.15 1.95 6.67
N ALA A 771 16.77 2.87 7.55
CA ALA A 771 17.49 4.13 7.70
C ALA A 771 17.49 4.58 9.15
N VAL A 772 18.47 5.40 9.51
CA VAL A 772 18.69 5.84 10.89
C VAL A 772 18.64 7.36 10.94
N GLN A 773 17.97 7.92 11.93
CA GLN A 773 18.09 9.33 12.29
C GLN A 773 18.69 9.46 13.69
N SER A 774 19.43 10.54 13.92
CA SER A 774 19.85 10.92 15.27
C SER A 774 18.79 11.80 15.91
N ASN A 775 18.60 11.71 17.23
CA ASN A 775 17.68 12.60 17.94
C ASN A 775 18.41 13.42 19.01
N GLY A 776 18.10 14.72 19.05
CA GLY A 776 18.54 15.65 20.08
C GLY A 776 17.52 15.72 21.23
N ALA A 777 17.74 16.67 22.15
CA ALA A 777 16.82 16.91 23.28
C ALA A 777 15.43 17.35 22.84
N ASP A 778 15.37 18.31 21.92
CA ASP A 778 14.12 18.97 21.55
C ASP A 778 13.76 18.82 20.07
N VAL A 779 14.67 18.28 19.24
CA VAL A 779 14.50 18.15 17.78
C VAL A 779 15.09 16.84 17.27
N ALA A 780 14.33 16.11 16.45
CA ALA A 780 14.78 14.92 15.74
C ALA A 780 15.46 15.28 14.41
N GLY A 781 16.55 14.60 14.10
CA GLY A 781 17.27 14.70 12.83
C GLY A 781 16.50 14.06 11.68
N PRO A 782 16.85 14.36 10.42
CA PRO A 782 16.32 13.60 9.29
C PRO A 782 16.91 12.18 9.27
N PHE A 783 16.24 11.27 8.56
CA PHE A 783 16.77 9.94 8.29
C PHE A 783 17.96 10.01 7.32
N SER A 784 18.91 9.10 7.53
CA SER A 784 20.03 8.83 6.63
C SER A 784 19.58 8.29 5.28
N ASP A 785 20.57 8.07 4.41
CA ASP A 785 20.41 7.19 3.25
C ASP A 785 19.87 5.82 3.67
N THR A 786 19.02 5.26 2.81
CA THR A 786 18.46 3.93 2.99
C THR A 786 19.51 2.86 2.68
N VAL A 787 19.62 1.86 3.56
CA VAL A 787 20.34 0.61 3.31
C VAL A 787 19.32 -0.51 3.15
N GLU A 788 19.50 -1.35 2.13
CA GLU A 788 18.69 -2.56 1.93
C GLU A 788 19.41 -3.78 2.49
N GLU A 789 18.66 -4.66 3.15
CA GLU A 789 19.16 -5.97 3.58
C GLU A 789 17.99 -6.98 3.63
N SER A 790 18.25 -8.26 3.37
CA SER A 790 17.21 -9.30 3.42
C SER A 790 17.40 -10.20 4.63
N THR A 791 16.30 -10.59 5.28
CA THR A 791 16.35 -11.66 6.29
C THR A 791 16.71 -12.99 5.64
N LEU A 792 17.28 -13.91 6.43
CA LEU A 792 17.60 -15.24 5.94
C LEU A 792 16.32 -16.03 5.58
N PRO A 793 16.40 -17.01 4.67
CA PRO A 793 15.30 -17.93 4.43
C PRO A 793 15.03 -18.82 5.64
N ASP A 794 13.84 -19.37 5.68
CA ASP A 794 13.37 -20.33 6.68
C ASP A 794 12.57 -21.44 5.99
N ARG A 795 12.12 -22.43 6.77
CA ARG A 795 11.19 -23.46 6.31
C ARG A 795 9.81 -22.82 6.07
N PRO A 796 9.02 -23.32 5.09
CA PRO A 796 7.65 -22.86 4.89
C PRO A 796 6.84 -23.01 6.19
N SER A 797 6.10 -21.98 6.58
CA SER A 797 5.25 -22.01 7.80
C SER A 797 3.84 -22.54 7.52
N THR A 798 3.37 -22.41 6.28
CA THR A 798 2.08 -22.95 5.83
C THR A 798 2.29 -24.14 4.89
N PRO A 799 1.40 -25.13 4.89
CA PRO A 799 1.43 -26.18 3.88
C PRO A 799 1.01 -25.62 2.50
N PRO A 800 1.28 -26.35 1.40
CA PRO A 800 0.72 -26.03 0.08
C PRO A 800 -0.81 -26.00 0.07
N GLU A 801 -1.39 -25.10 -0.72
CA GLU A 801 -2.83 -24.86 -0.74
C GLU A 801 -3.55 -25.65 -1.84
N GLU A 802 -4.87 -25.78 -1.71
CA GLU A 802 -5.76 -26.37 -2.73
C GLU A 802 -5.30 -27.74 -3.26
N LEU A 803 -4.91 -28.67 -2.38
CA LEU A 803 -4.63 -30.06 -2.80
C LEU A 803 -5.88 -30.64 -3.47
N GLN A 804 -5.80 -30.97 -4.76
CA GLN A 804 -6.86 -31.59 -5.56
C GLN A 804 -6.41 -32.97 -6.03
N LEU A 805 -7.32 -33.93 -5.96
CA LEU A 805 -7.12 -35.32 -6.38
C LEU A 805 -8.14 -35.60 -7.48
N ASN A 806 -7.66 -35.86 -8.70
CA ASN A 806 -8.49 -36.18 -9.85
C ASN A 806 -8.13 -37.59 -10.34
N PRO A 807 -9.05 -38.58 -10.26
CA PRO A 807 -8.76 -39.92 -10.73
C PRO A 807 -8.69 -39.92 -12.27
N LEU A 808 -7.60 -40.42 -12.83
CA LEU A 808 -7.41 -40.51 -14.28
C LEU A 808 -7.89 -41.87 -14.79
N ASP A 809 -7.42 -42.95 -14.16
CA ASP A 809 -7.83 -44.32 -14.43
C ASP A 809 -7.90 -45.15 -13.13
N SER A 810 -8.05 -46.47 -13.24
CA SER A 810 -8.16 -47.38 -12.09
C SER A 810 -6.87 -47.56 -11.28
N SER A 811 -5.75 -47.00 -11.75
CA SER A 811 -4.40 -47.16 -11.20
C SER A 811 -3.61 -45.86 -11.08
N SER A 812 -4.20 -44.72 -11.47
CA SER A 812 -3.52 -43.43 -11.45
C SER A 812 -4.43 -42.29 -10.97
N VAL A 813 -3.84 -41.36 -10.21
CA VAL A 813 -4.50 -40.15 -9.71
C VAL A 813 -3.61 -38.95 -10.04
N LEU A 814 -4.19 -37.93 -10.68
CA LEU A 814 -3.57 -36.64 -10.84
C LEU A 814 -3.71 -35.83 -9.55
N VAL A 815 -2.57 -35.45 -8.98
CA VAL A 815 -2.47 -34.63 -7.78
C VAL A 815 -2.03 -33.24 -8.20
N SER A 816 -2.80 -32.21 -7.86
CA SER A 816 -2.45 -30.80 -8.18
C SER A 816 -2.65 -29.89 -6.97
N TRP A 817 -1.83 -28.85 -6.86
CA TRP A 817 -1.79 -27.95 -5.71
C TRP A 817 -1.35 -26.54 -6.08
N ARG A 818 -1.46 -25.62 -5.14
CA ARG A 818 -0.83 -24.29 -5.19
C ARG A 818 0.32 -24.20 -4.18
N PRO A 819 1.35 -23.38 -4.45
CA PRO A 819 2.42 -23.14 -3.49
C PRO A 819 1.92 -22.63 -2.12
N PRO A 820 2.70 -22.80 -1.05
CA PRO A 820 2.37 -22.24 0.27
C PRO A 820 2.17 -20.73 0.24
N LEU A 821 1.24 -20.23 1.07
CA LEU A 821 1.01 -18.80 1.26
C LEU A 821 2.22 -18.09 1.91
N GLU A 822 2.88 -18.76 2.86
CA GLU A 822 4.08 -18.31 3.54
C GLU A 822 5.26 -19.25 3.25
N PRO A 823 5.87 -19.14 2.05
CA PRO A 823 6.95 -20.04 1.63
C PRO A 823 8.26 -19.79 2.41
N ASN A 824 8.44 -18.60 2.98
CA ASN A 824 9.61 -18.18 3.78
C ASN A 824 10.98 -18.43 3.12
N GLY A 825 11.01 -18.59 1.80
CA GLY A 825 12.19 -18.96 1.01
C GLY A 825 11.80 -19.36 -0.40
N ILE A 826 12.80 -19.71 -1.21
CA ILE A 826 12.55 -20.32 -2.53
C ILE A 826 12.19 -21.79 -2.30
N ILE A 827 11.05 -22.22 -2.85
CA ILE A 827 10.64 -23.63 -2.79
C ILE A 827 11.57 -24.44 -3.70
N THR A 828 12.26 -25.39 -3.10
CA THR A 828 13.22 -26.30 -3.76
C THR A 828 12.59 -27.63 -4.14
N GLY A 829 11.52 -28.04 -3.46
CA GLY A 829 10.82 -29.29 -3.76
C GLY A 829 9.50 -29.46 -3.03
N TYR A 830 8.67 -30.35 -3.57
CA TYR A 830 7.42 -30.83 -2.98
C TYR A 830 7.51 -32.32 -2.65
N PHE A 831 6.83 -32.73 -1.57
CA PHE A 831 6.77 -34.11 -1.11
C PHE A 831 5.31 -34.55 -1.01
N ILE A 832 4.90 -35.49 -1.86
CA ILE A 832 3.60 -36.15 -1.80
C ILE A 832 3.76 -37.43 -0.98
N LEU A 833 3.02 -37.53 0.12
CA LEU A 833 2.87 -38.77 0.88
C LEU A 833 1.51 -39.38 0.55
N TYR A 834 1.47 -40.68 0.23
CA TYR A 834 0.22 -41.40 0.02
C TYR A 834 0.21 -42.80 0.63
N SER A 835 -0.97 -43.26 1.01
CA SER A 835 -1.17 -44.57 1.65
C SER A 835 -2.61 -45.06 1.47
N GLY A 836 -2.80 -46.39 1.37
CA GLY A 836 -4.10 -47.03 1.46
C GLY A 836 -4.60 -47.26 2.90
N ASN A 837 -3.77 -46.97 3.90
CA ASN A 837 -4.06 -47.16 5.32
C ASN A 837 -3.75 -45.89 6.11
N LEU A 838 -4.79 -45.18 6.55
CA LEU A 838 -4.66 -43.94 7.32
C LEU A 838 -4.04 -44.15 8.71
N SER A 839 -4.15 -45.36 9.27
CA SER A 839 -3.72 -45.65 10.65
C SER A 839 -2.23 -45.92 10.80
N GLN A 840 -1.49 -46.01 9.69
CA GLN A 840 -0.04 -46.25 9.71
C GLN A 840 0.73 -44.91 9.88
N PRO A 841 1.88 -44.92 10.58
CA PRO A 841 2.68 -43.72 10.78
C PRO A 841 3.27 -43.19 9.46
N ASP A 842 3.45 -41.88 9.37
CA ASP A 842 3.79 -41.15 8.12
C ASP A 842 5.12 -41.61 7.46
N ASP A 843 6.03 -42.20 8.22
CA ASP A 843 7.29 -42.78 7.74
C ASP A 843 7.10 -44.08 6.95
N LEU A 844 5.94 -44.74 7.09
CA LEU A 844 5.54 -45.90 6.32
C LEU A 844 4.68 -45.56 5.09
N TRP A 845 4.38 -44.26 4.87
CA TRP A 845 3.66 -43.82 3.68
C TRP A 845 4.60 -43.77 2.46
N GLU A 846 4.05 -44.04 1.28
CA GLU A 846 4.83 -43.90 0.05
C GLU A 846 5.11 -42.42 -0.22
N LYS A 847 6.37 -42.09 -0.54
CA LYS A 847 6.84 -40.72 -0.73
C LYS A 847 7.28 -40.48 -2.16
N LEU A 848 6.62 -39.54 -2.83
CA LEU A 848 7.01 -39.02 -4.14
C LEU A 848 7.55 -37.60 -3.99
N SER A 849 8.76 -37.33 -4.51
CA SER A 849 9.39 -36.01 -4.45
C SER A 849 9.38 -35.35 -5.82
N GLN A 850 9.05 -34.07 -5.86
CA GLN A 850 8.98 -33.26 -7.08
C GLN A 850 9.81 -31.98 -6.92
N ASP A 851 10.25 -31.41 -8.05
CA ASP A 851 10.93 -30.13 -8.10
C ASP A 851 10.00 -28.98 -7.64
N GLY A 852 10.56 -27.94 -7.02
CA GLY A 852 9.81 -26.80 -6.52
C GLY A 852 9.07 -25.98 -7.58
N SER A 853 9.37 -26.18 -8.86
CA SER A 853 8.65 -25.60 -10.01
C SER A 853 7.37 -26.35 -10.40
N ILE A 854 7.18 -27.57 -9.89
CA ILE A 854 6.08 -28.46 -10.26
C ILE A 854 4.90 -28.25 -9.29
N THR A 855 3.71 -28.05 -9.84
CA THR A 855 2.46 -27.89 -9.07
C THR A 855 1.41 -28.95 -9.36
N SER A 856 1.73 -29.93 -10.20
CA SER A 856 0.91 -31.12 -10.42
C SER A 856 1.75 -32.32 -10.83
N VAL A 857 1.35 -33.51 -10.39
CA VAL A 857 2.01 -34.77 -10.75
C VAL A 857 1.01 -35.91 -10.80
N GLU A 858 1.21 -36.83 -11.72
CA GLU A 858 0.48 -38.08 -11.78
C GLU A 858 1.12 -39.12 -10.85
N VAL A 859 0.34 -39.66 -9.91
CA VAL A 859 0.76 -40.77 -9.04
C VAL A 859 0.22 -42.06 -9.66
N GLN A 860 1.12 -42.92 -10.12
CA GLN A 860 0.83 -44.18 -10.81
C GLN A 860 1.09 -45.39 -9.89
N GLY A 861 0.53 -46.55 -10.26
CA GLY A 861 0.74 -47.81 -9.51
C GLY A 861 -0.23 -48.02 -8.35
N LEU A 862 -1.33 -47.27 -8.32
CA LEU A 862 -2.37 -47.40 -7.29
C LEU A 862 -3.24 -48.63 -7.55
N SER A 863 -3.75 -49.25 -6.47
CA SER A 863 -4.67 -50.37 -6.56
C SER A 863 -6.07 -49.91 -6.95
N SER A 864 -6.74 -50.65 -7.83
CA SER A 864 -8.09 -50.32 -8.29
C SER A 864 -9.15 -50.49 -7.20
N GLY A 865 -10.13 -49.59 -7.17
CA GLY A 865 -11.24 -49.64 -6.21
C GLY A 865 -10.83 -49.43 -4.76
N THR A 866 -9.61 -48.91 -4.53
CA THR A 866 -9.00 -48.80 -3.21
C THR A 866 -9.08 -47.35 -2.72
N HIS A 867 -9.32 -47.20 -1.41
CA HIS A 867 -9.34 -45.90 -0.75
C HIS A 867 -7.92 -45.47 -0.41
N TYR A 868 -7.48 -44.34 -0.96
CA TYR A 868 -6.15 -43.77 -0.72
C TYR A 868 -6.25 -42.41 -0.03
N PHE A 869 -5.26 -42.13 0.80
CA PHE A 869 -5.07 -40.90 1.55
C PHE A 869 -3.80 -40.21 1.08
N PHE A 870 -3.83 -38.89 0.91
CA PHE A 870 -2.74 -38.07 0.42
C PHE A 870 -2.46 -36.90 1.37
N LYS A 871 -1.17 -36.58 1.57
CA LYS A 871 -0.69 -35.34 2.21
C LYS A 871 0.44 -34.74 1.39
N LEU A 872 0.55 -33.42 1.38
CA LEU A 872 1.52 -32.70 0.56
C LEU A 872 2.34 -31.73 1.41
N GLY A 873 3.67 -31.78 1.28
CA GLY A 873 4.60 -30.86 1.95
C GLY A 873 5.46 -30.11 0.94
N ALA A 874 5.99 -28.96 1.34
CA ALA A 874 6.97 -28.19 0.57
C ALA A 874 8.26 -27.99 1.37
N ALA A 875 9.39 -27.82 0.68
CA ALA A 875 10.68 -27.51 1.29
C ALA A 875 11.40 -26.34 0.64
N THR A 876 12.08 -25.57 1.47
CA THR A 876 13.11 -24.62 1.06
C THR A 876 14.49 -25.24 1.27
N GLU A 877 15.56 -24.50 0.96
CA GLU A 877 16.94 -24.91 1.25
C GLU A 877 17.20 -25.18 2.74
N VAL A 878 16.39 -24.61 3.64
CA VAL A 878 16.48 -24.81 5.10
C VAL A 878 15.80 -26.12 5.54
N GLY A 879 14.89 -26.65 4.74
CA GLY A 879 14.22 -27.92 4.98
C GLY A 879 12.70 -27.92 4.76
N PRO A 880 12.02 -29.02 5.11
CA PRO A 880 10.59 -29.19 4.89
C PRO A 880 9.73 -28.42 5.90
N GLY A 881 8.64 -27.85 5.40
CA GLY A 881 7.55 -27.26 6.18
C GLY A 881 6.48 -28.28 6.58
N PRO A 882 5.33 -27.82 7.11
CA PRO A 882 4.24 -28.71 7.48
C PRO A 882 3.55 -29.33 6.26
N TYR A 883 2.98 -30.52 6.46
CA TYR A 883 2.15 -31.19 5.46
C TYR A 883 0.72 -30.63 5.46
N SER A 884 0.07 -30.68 4.30
CA SER A 884 -1.34 -30.36 4.13
C SER A 884 -2.23 -31.30 4.96
N PRO A 885 -3.47 -30.90 5.27
CA PRO A 885 -4.49 -31.83 5.74
C PRO A 885 -4.61 -33.03 4.81
N VAL A 886 -4.96 -34.19 5.39
CA VAL A 886 -5.16 -35.41 4.63
C VAL A 886 -6.35 -35.24 3.70
N LYS A 887 -6.16 -35.60 2.43
CA LYS A 887 -7.24 -35.68 1.45
C LYS A 887 -7.34 -37.08 0.91
N ASP A 888 -8.56 -37.58 0.78
CA ASP A 888 -8.80 -38.95 0.39
C ASP A 888 -9.51 -39.06 -0.97
N ILE A 889 -9.32 -40.19 -1.63
CA ILE A 889 -9.93 -40.51 -2.91
C ILE A 889 -10.10 -42.02 -3.07
N HIS A 890 -11.17 -42.43 -3.74
CA HIS A 890 -11.34 -43.80 -4.20
C HIS A 890 -10.89 -43.89 -5.66
N THR A 891 -9.93 -44.78 -5.95
CA THR A 891 -9.59 -45.09 -7.34
C THR A 891 -10.78 -45.77 -8.00
N PRO A 892 -11.14 -45.38 -9.25
CA PRO A 892 -12.25 -46.01 -9.94
C PRO A 892 -11.94 -47.50 -10.19
N PHE A 893 -13.00 -48.31 -10.27
CA PHE A 893 -12.86 -49.67 -10.79
C PHE A 893 -12.42 -49.60 -12.25
N PRO A 894 -11.70 -50.61 -12.77
CA PRO A 894 -11.27 -50.62 -14.15
C PRO A 894 -12.53 -50.53 -14.99
N LYS A 895 -12.63 -49.50 -15.83
CA LYS A 895 -13.64 -49.53 -16.89
C LYS A 895 -13.30 -50.77 -17.72
N TYR A 896 -14.22 -51.73 -17.75
CA TYR A 896 -14.17 -52.77 -18.78
C TYR A 896 -14.26 -52.04 -20.12
N GLU A 897 -13.11 -51.75 -20.72
CA GLU A 897 -13.02 -51.59 -22.15
C GLU A 897 -13.49 -52.92 -22.74
N ASN A 898 -14.70 -52.91 -23.29
CA ASN A 898 -15.16 -53.93 -24.21
C ASN A 898 -14.32 -53.84 -25.50
N SER A 899 -13.02 -54.14 -25.38
CA SER A 899 -12.13 -54.55 -26.45
C SER A 899 -11.79 -56.02 -26.26
N LYS A 900 -12.83 -56.83 -26.06
CA LYS A 900 -12.84 -58.23 -26.47
C LYS A 900 -14.29 -58.67 -26.58
N LEU A 901 -14.66 -58.92 -27.82
CA LEU A 901 -15.75 -59.79 -28.25
C LEU A 901 -15.90 -60.94 -27.24
N ASP A 902 -16.89 -60.86 -26.35
CA ASP A 902 -17.26 -62.00 -25.52
C ASP A 902 -18.02 -63.00 -26.39
N ILE A 903 -17.31 -64.09 -26.68
CA ILE A 903 -17.68 -65.15 -27.60
C ILE A 903 -18.76 -66.07 -27.01
N HIS A 904 -19.28 -65.76 -25.81
CA HIS A 904 -20.40 -66.48 -25.20
C HIS A 904 -21.79 -65.92 -25.54
N ALA A 905 -21.88 -64.82 -26.31
CA ALA A 905 -23.15 -64.34 -26.87
C ALA A 905 -23.52 -64.99 -28.23
N VAL A 906 -22.68 -65.87 -28.79
CA VAL A 906 -22.90 -66.48 -30.13
C VAL A 906 -23.42 -67.93 -30.07
N THR A 907 -23.44 -68.59 -28.91
CA THR A 907 -23.95 -69.98 -28.79
C THR A 907 -25.46 -70.08 -28.61
N GLY A 908 -26.16 -68.98 -28.33
CA GLY A 908 -27.64 -68.94 -28.30
C GLY A 908 -28.31 -68.79 -29.68
N ILE A 909 -27.53 -68.43 -30.71
CA ILE A 909 -28.07 -68.15 -32.06
C ILE A 909 -27.93 -69.36 -33.00
N ILE A 910 -27.06 -70.33 -32.68
CA ILE A 910 -26.84 -71.52 -33.54
C ILE A 910 -27.81 -72.67 -33.22
N VAL A 911 -28.35 -72.75 -31.99
CA VAL A 911 -29.33 -73.80 -31.63
C VAL A 911 -30.74 -73.46 -32.15
N GLY A 912 -31.09 -72.17 -32.26
CA GLY A 912 -32.38 -71.73 -32.80
C GLY A 912 -32.51 -71.87 -34.33
N VAL A 913 -31.39 -71.77 -35.07
CA VAL A 913 -31.39 -71.88 -36.54
C VAL A 913 -31.36 -73.35 -36.99
N CYS A 914 -30.70 -74.25 -36.25
CA CYS A 914 -30.72 -75.69 -36.55
C CYS A 914 -32.05 -76.39 -36.17
N LEU A 915 -32.73 -75.98 -35.09
CA LEU A 915 -34.07 -76.50 -34.76
C LEU A 915 -35.16 -75.96 -35.70
N GLY A 916 -34.98 -74.77 -36.26
CA GLY A 916 -35.87 -74.20 -37.28
C GLY A 916 -35.76 -74.91 -38.64
N LEU A 917 -34.56 -75.29 -39.07
CA LEU A 917 -34.33 -75.99 -40.35
C LEU A 917 -34.72 -77.47 -40.31
N ILE A 918 -34.64 -78.15 -39.15
CA ILE A 918 -35.09 -79.55 -38.99
C ILE A 918 -36.63 -79.64 -38.99
N CYS A 919 -37.35 -78.65 -38.44
CA CYS A 919 -38.81 -78.59 -38.52
C CYS A 919 -39.34 -78.30 -39.94
N ILE A 920 -38.57 -77.59 -40.79
CA ILE A 920 -38.96 -77.31 -42.17
C ILE A 920 -38.70 -78.51 -43.09
N LEU A 921 -37.66 -79.30 -42.83
CA LEU A 921 -37.36 -80.54 -43.59
C LEU A 921 -38.29 -81.72 -43.21
N LEU A 922 -38.82 -81.77 -41.99
CA LEU A 922 -39.81 -82.78 -41.56
C LEU A 922 -41.26 -82.46 -41.98
N CYS A 923 -41.53 -81.26 -42.52
CA CYS A 923 -42.83 -80.89 -43.10
C CYS A 923 -42.89 -81.03 -44.64
N MET A 924 -41.78 -81.42 -45.30
CA MET A 924 -41.72 -81.61 -46.76
C MET A 924 -41.47 -83.08 -47.19
N CYS A 925 -41.48 -84.02 -46.25
CA CYS A 925 -41.76 -85.45 -46.46
C CYS A 925 -43.12 -85.75 -45.79
#